data_AF-A0A819UQV9-F1
#
_entry.id   AF-A0A819UQV9-F1
#
_cell.length_a   1.000
_cell.length_b   1.000
_cell.length_c   1.000
_cell.angle_alpha   90.00
_cell.angle_beta   90.00
_cell.angle_gamma   90.00
#
_symmetry.space_group_name_H-M   'P 1'
#
loop_
_entity.id
_entity.type
_entity.pdbx_description
1 polymer ?
#
loop_
_entity_poly.entity_id
_entity_poly.type
_entity_poly.pdbx_seq_one_letter_code
_entity_poly.pdbx_strand_id
1 'polypeptide(L)'
;MDDILSKQARITDLHREQQSSKVAMPSKFQVFRGQGLSVEAFEKMKKTKGGLMSFNNFLSTSRNREISLENFARLAAFNTNSVGILFVMSIDTAIYTSSSTPFVNVKDIGFYNDQEEEILFSTHTIFRIDRIERIEDKHTDSLWQVNLTLAGNQDDDFNKLTAHLREELDVAGTGWSRLGSILIKLGEPVKAEHLYQLLLEKTSSNGYKAQYNGQLGTVYQSIGEYLKAITFYERAIDIYKKMSPPSQLNLASCYNNIGSLYRDMGEYSKALSSHERSLEIQKIALPPNHPDLTSSYNNIAVVYYNMGEYSKALSSYKRSLKIRKITLPPNHPDLAGSYNNIGLVYHNMGEYSKALSSYERSLEIQKISLPPNHPDLAKSYNHIGAMYDNMGEYSKALSSYERSLEIQKIALPPNHPHFAQSYHNIGLLYNNMGEYPKALSSYERSLEIKKIALPPNHPDLAGSYNNIGIVYRKMGKYSKALLLYERALGIQKIALPPNHPDLADSYNNIGAAYCNMGEYSKAVSSYERSLEIRKIALRPNHPDFAQFYHNIGAVYYNMGEYSKAFSSYERSLEIQRIALPPNHPDLATSYNNIGMVYDNMGEYSKALSSYDRSLEIQKIALPPNHPDLALSYSNIGSVYHNMGEYSKALSLYERSLEIRKIALPPNHSDLAGSYSNIGSVYDNMGEYSKALSLFERSLEIRKIALPPNHPDFAQSYNNIVDSQIIDDEHEDEELSDHIHKNSLSKVNVVVTEVTGIDEAELNDLIEL
;
A
#
# COMPACT_ATOMS: atom_id res chain seq x y z
N MET A 1 7.20 42.54 -15.04
CA MET A 1 8.31 43.09 -15.86
C MET A 1 9.27 43.87 -14.97
N ASP A 2 8.76 44.76 -14.12
CA ASP A 2 9.59 45.54 -13.19
C ASP A 2 10.35 44.72 -12.16
N ASP A 3 9.82 43.59 -11.65
CA ASP A 3 10.55 42.76 -10.67
C ASP A 3 11.67 41.90 -11.31
N ILE A 4 11.50 41.50 -12.58
CA ILE A 4 12.54 40.80 -13.35
C ILE A 4 13.57 41.79 -13.86
N LEU A 5 13.15 42.96 -14.36
CA LEU A 5 14.04 44.07 -14.69
C LEU A 5 14.75 44.58 -13.44
N SER A 6 14.12 44.56 -12.27
CA SER A 6 14.72 44.88 -10.97
C SER A 6 15.72 43.83 -10.52
N LYS A 7 15.42 42.53 -10.66
CA LYS A 7 16.38 41.45 -10.35
C LYS A 7 17.54 41.42 -11.34
N GLN A 8 17.29 41.70 -12.61
CA GLN A 8 18.31 41.79 -13.64
C GLN A 8 19.13 43.08 -13.48
N ALA A 9 18.51 44.20 -13.09
CA ALA A 9 19.20 45.42 -12.69
C ALA A 9 20.03 45.19 -11.43
N ARG A 10 19.51 44.46 -10.44
CA ARG A 10 20.21 44.15 -9.18
C ARG A 10 21.37 43.16 -9.38
N ILE A 11 21.24 42.19 -10.28
CA ILE A 11 22.36 41.36 -10.74
C ILE A 11 23.36 42.23 -11.50
N THR A 12 22.90 43.14 -12.36
CA THR A 12 23.77 44.08 -13.08
C THR A 12 24.49 45.03 -12.10
N ASP A 13 23.83 45.45 -11.03
CA ASP A 13 24.36 46.33 -9.99
C ASP A 13 25.34 45.57 -9.09
N LEU A 14 25.05 44.32 -8.72
CA LEU A 14 26.00 43.42 -8.01
C LEU A 14 27.23 43.11 -8.88
N HIS A 15 27.05 42.92 -10.19
CA HIS A 15 28.15 42.81 -11.16
C HIS A 15 28.95 44.12 -11.26
N ARG A 16 28.29 45.28 -11.14
CA ARG A 16 28.92 46.61 -11.16
C ARG A 16 29.68 46.89 -9.85
N GLU A 17 29.16 46.45 -8.71
CA GLU A 17 29.83 46.48 -7.40
C GLU A 17 31.06 45.57 -7.40
N GLN A 18 30.97 44.34 -7.94
CA GLN A 18 32.14 43.48 -8.17
C GLN A 18 33.18 44.10 -9.12
N GLN A 19 32.77 44.95 -10.06
CA GLN A 19 33.69 45.67 -10.93
C GLN A 19 34.37 46.87 -10.25
N SER A 20 33.80 47.40 -9.17
CA SER A 20 34.32 48.58 -8.46
C SER A 20 35.48 48.25 -7.51
N SER A 21 35.66 46.99 -7.13
CA SER A 21 36.75 46.51 -6.27
C SER A 21 38.02 46.08 -7.02
N LYS A 22 38.18 46.49 -8.29
CA LYS A 22 39.35 46.13 -9.12
C LYS A 22 40.67 46.56 -8.48
N VAL A 23 41.36 45.60 -7.86
CA VAL A 23 42.83 45.53 -7.94
C VAL A 23 43.18 45.52 -9.43
N ALA A 24 43.95 46.51 -9.88
CA ALA A 24 44.23 46.76 -11.29
C ALA A 24 45.02 45.60 -11.94
N MET A 25 44.30 44.62 -12.48
CA MET A 25 44.87 43.60 -13.36
C MET A 25 45.28 44.26 -14.70
N PRO A 26 46.47 43.96 -15.23
CA PRO A 26 46.92 44.50 -16.50
C PRO A 26 45.99 44.07 -17.65
N SER A 27 45.86 44.92 -18.67
CA SER A 27 44.94 44.70 -19.79
C SER A 27 45.19 43.39 -20.55
N LYS A 28 46.44 42.92 -20.53
CA LYS A 28 46.85 41.61 -21.05
C LYS A 28 47.71 40.88 -20.02
N PHE A 29 47.44 39.60 -19.81
CA PHE A 29 48.25 38.74 -18.94
C PHE A 29 48.21 37.28 -19.38
N GLN A 30 49.12 36.47 -18.83
CA GLN A 30 49.14 35.02 -19.01
C GLN A 30 48.86 34.30 -17.71
N VAL A 31 48.17 33.17 -17.83
CA VAL A 31 47.98 32.20 -16.77
C VAL A 31 48.33 30.80 -17.28
N PHE A 32 48.67 29.93 -16.35
CA PHE A 32 49.21 28.62 -16.60
C PHE A 32 48.38 27.58 -15.86
N ARG A 33 48.26 26.40 -16.46
CA ARG A 33 47.68 25.24 -15.81
C ARG A 33 48.35 23.98 -16.28
N GLY A 34 48.87 23.19 -15.36
CA GLY A 34 49.32 21.84 -15.65
C GLY A 34 48.21 20.82 -15.39
N GLN A 35 48.07 19.83 -16.27
CA GLN A 35 47.20 18.67 -16.02
C GLN A 35 47.60 17.49 -16.90
N GLY A 36 47.22 16.29 -16.49
CA GLY A 36 47.25 15.11 -17.35
C GLY A 36 46.03 15.04 -18.27
N LEU A 37 46.24 14.64 -19.51
CA LEU A 37 45.18 14.20 -20.41
C LEU A 37 45.40 12.74 -20.79
N SER A 38 44.32 11.99 -21.04
CA SER A 38 44.44 10.69 -21.68
C SER A 38 45.03 10.84 -23.09
N VAL A 39 45.78 9.83 -23.54
CA VAL A 39 46.38 9.82 -24.89
C VAL A 39 45.31 10.05 -25.96
N GLU A 40 44.12 9.44 -25.82
CA GLU A 40 43.01 9.63 -26.74
C GLU A 40 42.49 11.08 -26.76
N ALA A 41 42.27 11.69 -25.60
CA ALA A 41 41.81 13.08 -25.50
C ALA A 41 42.84 14.06 -26.09
N PHE A 42 44.12 13.78 -25.88
CA PHE A 42 45.21 14.59 -26.44
C PHE A 42 45.31 14.47 -27.97
N GLU A 43 45.20 13.27 -28.53
CA GLU A 43 45.20 13.09 -29.98
C GLU A 43 43.97 13.72 -30.65
N LYS A 44 42.82 13.73 -29.96
CA LYS A 44 41.65 14.50 -30.40
C LYS A 44 41.93 16.00 -30.38
N MET A 45 42.56 16.51 -29.33
CA MET A 45 42.92 17.93 -29.20
C MET A 45 43.89 18.40 -30.29
N LYS A 46 44.88 17.56 -30.67
CA LYS A 46 45.80 17.86 -31.79
C LYS A 46 45.05 18.06 -33.10
N LYS A 47 44.03 17.24 -33.37
CA LYS A 47 43.21 17.32 -34.59
C LYS A 47 42.32 18.56 -34.60
N THR A 48 42.01 19.13 -33.43
CA THR A 48 41.20 20.35 -33.28
C THR A 48 42.04 21.62 -33.10
N LYS A 49 43.31 21.62 -33.55
CA LYS A 49 44.12 22.85 -33.57
C LYS A 49 43.41 23.94 -34.38
N GLY A 50 43.37 25.14 -33.83
CA GLY A 50 42.60 26.24 -34.38
C GLY A 50 41.10 26.15 -34.07
N GLY A 51 40.62 25.17 -33.30
CA GLY A 51 39.24 25.08 -32.82
C GLY A 51 39.04 25.71 -31.44
N LEU A 52 37.80 25.64 -30.94
CA LEU A 52 37.42 26.10 -29.60
C LEU A 52 37.42 24.96 -28.57
N MET A 53 37.77 25.29 -27.33
CA MET A 53 37.82 24.38 -26.19
C MET A 53 37.22 25.06 -24.96
N SER A 54 36.48 24.30 -24.15
CA SER A 54 36.04 24.68 -22.81
C SER A 54 36.47 23.63 -21.79
N PHE A 55 36.50 24.01 -20.52
CA PHE A 55 36.76 23.08 -19.41
C PHE A 55 35.44 22.72 -18.73
N ASN A 56 35.28 21.46 -18.33
CA ASN A 56 34.00 20.96 -17.81
C ASN A 56 33.66 21.44 -16.38
N ASN A 57 34.61 22.08 -15.69
CA ASN A 57 34.51 22.56 -14.31
C ASN A 57 35.13 23.96 -14.17
N PHE A 58 34.99 24.58 -12.99
CA PHE A 58 35.76 25.78 -12.65
C PHE A 58 37.25 25.56 -12.91
N LEU A 59 37.83 26.48 -13.64
CA LEU A 59 39.20 26.35 -14.12
C LEU A 59 40.10 27.21 -13.24
N SER A 60 40.80 26.57 -12.31
CA SER A 60 41.87 27.17 -11.51
C SER A 60 43.18 27.19 -12.30
N THR A 61 43.86 28.33 -12.26
CA THR A 61 45.10 28.61 -13.00
C THR A 61 46.04 29.47 -12.16
N SER A 62 47.33 29.42 -12.47
CA SER A 62 48.39 30.16 -11.80
C SER A 62 48.96 31.25 -12.68
N ARG A 63 49.40 32.38 -12.14
CA ARG A 63 50.30 33.30 -12.89
C ARG A 63 51.76 32.85 -12.92
N ASN A 64 52.12 31.85 -12.11
CA ASN A 64 53.46 31.28 -12.09
C ASN A 64 53.51 30.01 -12.94
N ARG A 65 54.25 30.09 -14.05
CA ARG A 65 54.40 28.98 -15.01
C ARG A 65 55.01 27.74 -14.36
N GLU A 66 56.02 27.93 -13.53
CA GLU A 66 56.81 26.84 -12.97
C GLU A 66 55.99 26.02 -11.97
N ILE A 67 55.07 26.64 -11.24
CA ILE A 67 54.13 25.90 -10.37
C ILE A 67 53.28 24.95 -11.21
N SER A 68 52.70 25.44 -12.30
CA SER A 68 51.87 24.63 -13.20
C SER A 68 52.66 23.54 -13.93
N LEU A 69 53.88 23.86 -14.36
CA LEU A 69 54.74 22.93 -15.10
C LEU A 69 55.27 21.82 -14.21
N GLU A 70 55.92 22.17 -13.10
CA GLU A 70 56.63 21.24 -12.22
C GLU A 70 55.66 20.38 -11.40
N ASN A 71 54.67 21.02 -10.75
CA ASN A 71 53.84 20.35 -9.76
C ASN A 71 52.62 19.62 -10.37
N PHE A 72 52.31 19.83 -11.65
CA PHE A 72 51.12 19.25 -12.26
C PHE A 72 51.40 18.63 -13.64
N ALA A 73 51.89 19.40 -14.61
CA ALA A 73 52.09 18.89 -15.97
C ALA A 73 53.16 17.80 -16.03
N ARG A 74 54.33 18.04 -15.41
CA ARG A 74 55.45 17.09 -15.38
C ARG A 74 55.12 15.83 -14.56
N LEU A 75 54.45 15.98 -13.42
CA LEU A 75 53.98 14.81 -12.63
C LEU A 75 53.03 13.92 -13.44
N ALA A 76 52.10 14.52 -14.19
CA ALA A 76 51.17 13.77 -15.03
C ALA A 76 51.85 13.07 -16.23
N ALA A 77 52.98 13.60 -16.71
CA ALA A 77 53.75 13.00 -17.79
C ALA A 77 54.46 11.69 -17.39
N PHE A 78 54.63 11.41 -16.09
CA PHE A 78 55.21 10.14 -15.62
C PHE A 78 54.22 8.97 -15.60
N ASN A 79 52.92 9.24 -15.79
CA ASN A 79 51.92 8.18 -15.89
C ASN A 79 51.80 7.70 -17.35
N THR A 80 51.97 6.39 -17.56
CA THR A 80 52.07 5.75 -18.89
C THR A 80 50.81 5.90 -19.75
N ASN A 81 49.65 6.15 -19.12
CA ASN A 81 48.37 6.31 -19.82
C ASN A 81 47.96 7.77 -20.03
N SER A 82 48.82 8.74 -19.69
CA SER A 82 48.54 10.15 -19.84
C SER A 82 49.68 10.95 -20.46
N VAL A 83 49.30 12.07 -21.06
CA VAL A 83 50.19 13.09 -21.58
C VAL A 83 50.13 14.27 -20.62
N GLY A 84 51.29 14.72 -20.15
CA GLY A 84 51.39 15.91 -19.32
C GLY A 84 51.26 17.15 -20.19
N ILE A 85 50.28 18.01 -19.88
CA ILE A 85 50.01 19.23 -20.63
C ILE A 85 50.19 20.45 -19.75
N LEU A 86 51.01 21.38 -20.21
CA LEU A 86 51.04 22.76 -19.73
C LEU A 86 50.17 23.62 -20.65
N PHE A 87 49.00 24.04 -20.18
CA PHE A 87 48.22 25.08 -20.84
C PHE A 87 48.81 26.44 -20.52
N VAL A 88 49.10 27.21 -21.57
CA VAL A 88 49.55 28.61 -21.49
C VAL A 88 48.42 29.46 -22.07
N MET A 89 47.69 30.17 -21.22
CA MET A 89 46.48 30.88 -21.62
C MET A 89 46.76 32.38 -21.65
N SER A 90 46.58 32.99 -22.82
CA SER A 90 46.70 34.43 -23.04
C SER A 90 45.34 35.09 -22.85
N ILE A 91 45.28 36.01 -21.89
CA ILE A 91 44.06 36.71 -21.51
C ILE A 91 44.19 38.16 -21.95
N ASP A 92 43.29 38.59 -22.84
CA ASP A 92 43.10 40.00 -23.19
C ASP A 92 41.77 40.45 -22.61
N THR A 93 41.80 41.36 -21.64
CA THR A 93 40.60 41.85 -20.96
C THR A 93 39.85 42.91 -21.77
N ALA A 94 40.48 43.49 -22.80
CA ALA A 94 39.88 44.51 -23.64
C ALA A 94 38.81 43.95 -24.60
N ILE A 95 38.78 42.63 -24.81
CA ILE A 95 37.78 41.96 -25.66
C ILE A 95 36.38 41.89 -25.03
N TYR A 96 36.26 42.21 -23.73
CA TYR A 96 34.99 42.27 -23.00
C TYR A 96 34.61 43.72 -22.73
N THR A 97 33.65 44.25 -23.50
CA THR A 97 33.38 45.70 -23.52
C THR A 97 32.58 46.23 -22.33
N SER A 98 31.81 45.42 -21.59
CA SER A 98 31.18 45.83 -20.32
C SER A 98 30.18 44.78 -19.81
N SER A 99 30.52 44.06 -18.72
CA SER A 99 29.63 43.59 -17.62
C SER A 99 29.95 42.20 -17.03
N SER A 100 30.84 41.40 -17.63
CA SER A 100 31.22 40.09 -17.07
C SER A 100 32.62 39.73 -17.52
N THR A 101 33.60 39.75 -16.61
CA THR A 101 34.87 39.07 -16.79
C THR A 101 34.67 37.60 -16.38
N PRO A 102 35.00 36.60 -17.22
CA PRO A 102 34.72 35.20 -16.92
C PRO A 102 35.68 34.60 -15.88
N PHE A 103 36.44 35.44 -15.17
CA PHE A 103 37.46 35.04 -14.20
C PHE A 103 37.56 36.04 -13.04
N VAL A 104 38.17 35.58 -11.95
CA VAL A 104 38.45 36.35 -10.74
C VAL A 104 39.83 35.99 -10.20
N ASN A 105 40.57 36.98 -9.69
CA ASN A 105 41.79 36.74 -8.91
C ASN A 105 41.39 36.40 -7.48
N VAL A 106 41.80 35.23 -7.00
CA VAL A 106 41.47 34.73 -5.67
C VAL A 106 42.68 34.71 -4.73
N LYS A 107 43.80 35.35 -5.08
CA LYS A 107 45.02 35.41 -4.26
C LYS A 107 44.76 35.69 -2.77
N ASP A 108 43.87 36.64 -2.47
CA ASP A 108 43.60 37.09 -1.09
C ASP A 108 42.70 36.12 -0.27
N ILE A 109 42.07 35.14 -0.93
CA ILE A 109 41.13 34.19 -0.33
C ILE A 109 41.43 32.72 -0.68
N GLY A 110 42.45 32.48 -1.51
CA GLY A 110 42.83 31.18 -2.04
C GLY A 110 43.65 30.38 -1.03
N PHE A 111 43.65 29.05 -1.16
CA PHE A 111 44.31 28.14 -0.23
C PHE A 111 45.82 28.40 -0.06
N TYR A 112 46.47 28.92 -1.11
CA TYR A 112 47.92 29.17 -1.14
C TYR A 112 48.32 30.59 -0.67
N ASN A 113 47.35 31.45 -0.30
CA ASN A 113 47.56 32.84 0.16
C ASN A 113 48.56 33.63 -0.72
N ASP A 114 49.37 34.52 -0.11
CA ASP A 114 50.36 35.37 -0.77
C ASP A 114 51.44 34.64 -1.60
N GLN A 115 51.51 33.30 -1.53
CA GLN A 115 52.54 32.51 -2.22
C GLN A 115 52.21 32.24 -3.69
N GLU A 116 50.94 32.31 -4.09
CA GLU A 116 50.52 32.06 -5.46
C GLU A 116 49.38 32.99 -5.89
N GLU A 117 49.54 33.62 -7.05
CA GLU A 117 48.48 34.43 -7.66
C GLU A 117 47.57 33.52 -8.50
N GLU A 118 46.54 32.97 -7.85
CA GLU A 118 45.56 32.07 -8.45
C GLU A 118 44.43 32.84 -9.15
N ILE A 119 44.14 32.46 -10.40
CA ILE A 119 43.02 32.98 -11.19
C ILE A 119 42.02 31.87 -11.46
N LEU A 120 40.77 32.09 -11.04
CA LEU A 120 39.66 31.15 -11.21
C LEU A 120 38.75 31.59 -12.35
N PHE A 121 38.50 30.71 -13.32
CA PHE A 121 37.59 30.93 -14.44
C PHE A 121 36.26 30.20 -14.25
N SER A 122 35.18 30.80 -14.74
CA SER A 122 33.84 30.22 -14.78
C SER A 122 33.76 29.00 -15.71
N THR A 123 32.81 28.10 -15.43
CA THR A 123 32.60 26.80 -16.13
C THR A 123 32.35 26.90 -17.62
N HIS A 124 31.96 28.07 -18.12
CA HIS A 124 31.61 28.28 -19.53
C HIS A 124 32.62 29.15 -20.28
N THR A 125 33.84 29.30 -19.73
CA THR A 125 34.92 30.02 -20.41
C THR A 125 35.43 29.22 -21.60
N ILE A 126 35.46 29.86 -22.77
CA ILE A 126 35.88 29.24 -24.03
C ILE A 126 37.23 29.82 -24.45
N PHE A 127 38.13 28.95 -24.90
CA PHE A 127 39.46 29.29 -25.38
C PHE A 127 39.66 28.76 -26.79
N ARG A 128 40.42 29.50 -27.61
CA ARG A 128 40.92 29.02 -28.89
C ARG A 128 42.24 28.29 -28.70
N ILE A 129 42.40 27.16 -29.39
CA ILE A 129 43.65 26.40 -29.40
C ILE A 129 44.57 26.97 -30.49
N ASP A 130 45.57 27.75 -30.11
CA ASP A 130 46.46 28.42 -31.06
C ASP A 130 47.58 27.49 -31.54
N ARG A 131 48.34 26.96 -30.59
CA ARG A 131 49.53 26.15 -30.85
C ARG A 131 49.66 25.02 -29.86
N ILE A 132 50.18 23.90 -30.33
CA ILE A 132 50.49 22.71 -29.54
C ILE A 132 51.93 22.37 -29.87
N GLU A 133 52.81 22.42 -28.88
CA GLU A 133 54.24 22.28 -29.02
C GLU A 133 54.76 21.29 -27.98
N ARG A 134 55.79 20.51 -28.33
CA ARG A 134 56.38 19.56 -27.38
C ARG A 134 57.36 20.32 -26.48
N ILE A 135 57.33 20.03 -25.18
CA ILE A 135 58.34 20.54 -24.25
C ILE A 135 59.46 19.50 -24.19
N GLU A 136 60.69 19.89 -24.54
CA GLU A 136 61.85 19.01 -24.36
C GLU A 136 62.12 18.83 -22.86
N ASP A 137 61.99 17.60 -22.39
CA ASP A 137 62.25 17.21 -21.01
C ASP A 137 63.20 16.02 -20.99
N LYS A 138 64.19 16.05 -20.10
CA LYS A 138 65.22 15.00 -20.02
C LYS A 138 64.68 13.67 -19.49
N HIS A 139 63.50 13.68 -18.89
CA HIS A 139 62.94 12.54 -18.15
C HIS A 139 61.66 11.99 -18.76
N THR A 140 61.04 12.68 -19.72
CA THR A 140 59.79 12.23 -20.36
C THR A 140 59.55 12.82 -21.75
N ASP A 141 59.04 11.98 -22.65
CA ASP A 141 58.65 12.38 -24.01
C ASP A 141 57.17 12.79 -24.12
N SER A 142 56.41 12.68 -23.02
CA SER A 142 54.97 12.90 -22.98
C SER A 142 54.57 14.27 -22.43
N LEU A 143 55.48 15.25 -22.45
CA LEU A 143 55.23 16.61 -21.96
C LEU A 143 55.03 17.62 -23.10
N TRP A 144 53.92 18.34 -23.07
CA TRP A 144 53.51 19.26 -24.14
C TRP A 144 53.00 20.59 -23.61
N GLN A 145 53.19 21.65 -24.40
CA GLN A 145 52.63 22.97 -24.18
C GLN A 145 51.46 23.20 -25.14
N VAL A 146 50.34 23.69 -24.61
CA VAL A 146 49.19 24.09 -25.41
C VAL A 146 48.93 25.57 -25.17
N ASN A 147 49.17 26.39 -26.19
CA ASN A 147 48.90 27.83 -26.15
C ASN A 147 47.43 28.05 -26.49
N LEU A 148 46.74 28.72 -25.56
CA LEU A 148 45.34 29.07 -25.66
C LEU A 148 45.17 30.58 -25.64
N THR A 149 44.20 31.10 -26.38
CA THR A 149 43.75 32.49 -26.27
C THR A 149 42.31 32.52 -25.82
N LEU A 150 41.97 33.39 -24.87
CA LEU A 150 40.58 33.56 -24.42
C LEU A 150 39.71 34.01 -25.60
N ALA A 151 38.70 33.23 -25.95
CA ALA A 151 37.77 33.58 -27.01
C ALA A 151 36.81 34.68 -26.53
N GLY A 152 36.45 35.60 -27.41
CA GLY A 152 35.55 36.71 -27.13
C GLY A 152 34.82 37.17 -28.40
N ASN A 153 34.16 38.33 -28.34
CA ASN A 153 33.29 38.80 -29.44
C ASN A 153 34.00 39.05 -30.78
N GLN A 154 35.33 39.04 -30.81
CA GLN A 154 36.13 39.19 -32.03
C GLN A 154 36.42 37.86 -32.73
N ASP A 155 36.01 36.73 -32.15
CA ASP A 155 36.24 35.38 -32.66
C ASP A 155 35.03 34.87 -33.47
N ASP A 156 35.23 34.58 -34.76
CA ASP A 156 34.16 34.21 -35.69
C ASP A 156 33.46 32.89 -35.36
N ASP A 157 34.20 31.86 -34.92
CA ASP A 157 33.58 30.56 -34.57
C ASP A 157 32.84 30.67 -33.24
N PHE A 158 33.35 31.48 -32.31
CA PHE A 158 32.67 31.76 -31.05
C PHE A 158 31.36 32.51 -31.30
N ASN A 159 31.35 33.48 -32.22
CA ASN A 159 30.14 34.18 -32.65
C ASN A 159 29.13 33.25 -33.34
N LYS A 160 29.58 32.32 -34.20
CA LYS A 160 28.69 31.30 -34.81
C LYS A 160 28.10 30.35 -33.76
N LEU A 161 28.91 29.87 -32.82
CA LEU A 161 28.46 29.00 -31.73
C LEU A 161 27.41 29.70 -30.85
N THR A 162 27.68 30.95 -30.46
CA THR A 162 26.73 31.73 -29.65
C THR A 162 25.46 32.11 -30.42
N ALA A 163 25.54 32.35 -31.73
CA ALA A 163 24.36 32.53 -32.58
C ALA A 163 23.51 31.26 -32.67
N HIS A 164 24.13 30.09 -32.87
CA HIS A 164 23.43 28.81 -32.93
C HIS A 164 22.77 28.44 -31.59
N LEU A 165 23.46 28.67 -30.47
CA LEU A 165 22.87 28.51 -29.14
C LEU A 165 21.68 29.46 -28.92
N ARG A 166 21.75 30.70 -29.41
CA ARG A 166 20.62 31.65 -29.34
C ARG A 166 19.45 31.21 -30.22
N GLU A 167 19.72 30.63 -31.38
CA GLU A 167 18.71 30.09 -32.29
C GLU A 167 18.01 28.85 -31.71
N GLU A 168 18.75 27.92 -31.08
CA GLU A 168 18.16 26.81 -30.33
C GLU A 168 17.33 27.27 -29.12
N LEU A 169 17.65 28.45 -28.58
CA LEU A 169 16.97 29.08 -27.45
C LEU A 169 15.89 30.10 -27.87
N ASP A 170 15.55 30.18 -29.17
CA ASP A 170 14.66 31.22 -29.69
C ASP A 170 13.30 31.27 -28.97
N VAL A 171 12.83 32.50 -28.79
CA VAL A 171 11.64 32.90 -28.04
C VAL A 171 10.35 32.40 -28.72
N ALA A 172 10.44 31.89 -29.95
CA ALA A 172 9.35 31.32 -30.75
C ALA A 172 8.82 29.95 -30.26
N GLY A 173 9.13 29.53 -29.04
CA GLY A 173 8.18 28.79 -28.21
C GLY A 173 8.50 27.34 -27.87
N THR A 174 9.45 26.67 -28.53
CA THR A 174 9.80 25.27 -28.23
C THR A 174 10.71 25.14 -27.02
N GLY A 175 11.79 25.94 -26.94
CA GLY A 175 12.75 25.91 -25.83
C GLY A 175 12.13 26.31 -24.50
N TRP A 176 11.42 27.44 -24.46
CA TRP A 176 10.76 27.94 -23.25
C TRP A 176 9.59 27.06 -22.80
N SER A 177 8.78 26.53 -23.73
CA SER A 177 7.74 25.54 -23.34
C SER A 177 8.38 24.28 -22.77
N ARG A 178 9.50 23.81 -23.34
CA ARG A 178 10.21 22.64 -22.81
C ARG A 178 10.77 22.92 -21.42
N LEU A 179 11.35 24.10 -21.19
CA LEU A 179 11.77 24.55 -19.86
C LEU A 179 10.60 24.51 -18.87
N GLY A 180 9.44 25.03 -19.24
CA GLY A 180 8.23 24.95 -18.41
C GLY A 180 7.87 23.51 -18.04
N SER A 181 7.91 22.57 -19.00
CA SER A 181 7.66 21.15 -18.73
C SER A 181 8.71 20.51 -17.81
N ILE A 182 9.97 20.94 -17.91
CA ILE A 182 11.07 20.47 -17.05
C ILE A 182 10.89 21.03 -15.64
N LEU A 183 10.51 22.31 -15.49
CA LEU A 183 10.23 22.92 -14.20
C LEU A 183 9.13 22.18 -13.44
N ILE A 184 8.04 21.77 -14.12
CA ILE A 184 7.00 20.91 -13.50
C ILE A 184 7.61 19.61 -12.99
N LYS A 185 8.43 18.92 -13.81
CA LYS A 185 9.08 17.66 -13.43
C LYS A 185 10.09 17.81 -12.29
N LEU A 186 10.72 18.97 -12.17
CA LEU A 186 11.64 19.31 -11.08
C LEU A 186 10.90 19.73 -9.80
N GLY A 187 9.57 19.71 -9.77
CA GLY A 187 8.80 20.12 -8.58
C GLY A 187 8.76 21.63 -8.39
N GLU A 188 8.94 22.40 -9.46
CA GLU A 188 8.94 23.88 -9.47
C GLU A 188 7.73 24.44 -10.25
N PRO A 189 6.48 24.07 -9.89
CA PRO A 189 5.31 24.39 -10.69
C PRO A 189 4.98 25.88 -10.70
N VAL A 190 5.32 26.63 -9.66
CA VAL A 190 5.11 28.10 -9.59
C VAL A 190 5.97 28.84 -10.62
N LYS A 191 7.22 28.39 -10.84
CA LYS A 191 8.09 28.94 -11.89
C LYS A 191 7.55 28.58 -13.28
N ALA A 192 7.05 27.35 -13.44
CA ALA A 192 6.42 26.92 -14.68
C ALA A 192 5.13 27.71 -14.98
N GLU A 193 4.31 27.99 -13.96
CA GLU A 193 3.11 28.82 -14.05
C GLU A 193 3.46 30.20 -14.61
N HIS A 194 4.40 30.90 -13.95
CA HIS A 194 4.81 32.23 -14.35
C HIS A 194 5.33 32.27 -15.79
N LEU A 195 6.14 31.26 -16.17
CA LEU A 195 6.66 31.13 -17.51
C LEU A 195 5.55 30.93 -18.54
N TYR A 196 4.61 30.01 -18.31
CA TYR A 196 3.54 29.74 -19.26
C TYR A 196 2.51 30.87 -19.35
N GLN A 197 2.26 31.61 -18.27
CA GLN A 197 1.45 32.83 -18.31
C GLN A 197 2.13 33.90 -19.18
N LEU A 198 3.43 34.12 -19.01
CA LEU A 198 4.20 35.06 -19.83
C LEU A 198 4.20 34.65 -21.32
N LEU A 199 4.38 33.37 -21.61
CA LEU A 199 4.33 32.84 -22.98
C LEU A 199 2.93 33.00 -23.59
N LEU A 200 1.87 32.81 -22.79
CA LEU A 200 0.49 32.97 -23.20
C LEU A 200 0.14 34.44 -23.53
N GLU A 201 0.65 35.39 -22.75
CA GLU A 201 0.48 36.84 -22.99
C GLU A 201 1.21 37.30 -24.27
N LYS A 202 2.42 36.78 -24.50
CA LYS A 202 3.27 37.22 -25.62
C LYS A 202 2.92 36.58 -26.96
N THR A 203 2.26 35.43 -26.96
CA THR A 203 1.98 34.72 -28.20
C THR A 203 0.75 35.26 -28.92
N SER A 204 0.87 35.47 -30.23
CA SER A 204 -0.26 35.83 -31.10
C SER A 204 -0.90 34.61 -31.78
N SER A 205 -0.21 33.45 -31.79
CA SER A 205 -0.66 32.23 -32.45
C SER A 205 -1.69 31.47 -31.61
N ASN A 206 -2.87 31.20 -32.18
CA ASN A 206 -3.89 30.40 -31.52
C ASN A 206 -3.43 28.98 -31.19
N GLY A 207 -2.55 28.38 -32.00
CA GLY A 207 -1.98 27.06 -31.71
C GLY A 207 -1.13 27.06 -30.44
N TYR A 208 -0.23 28.03 -30.31
CA TYR A 208 0.58 28.19 -29.10
C TYR A 208 -0.27 28.62 -27.89
N LYS A 209 -1.29 29.47 -28.07
CA LYS A 209 -2.25 29.78 -26.99
C LYS A 209 -2.92 28.52 -26.45
N ALA A 210 -3.41 27.64 -27.33
CA ALA A 210 -4.04 26.39 -26.92
C ALA A 210 -3.05 25.47 -26.19
N GLN A 211 -1.82 25.36 -26.71
CA GLN A 211 -0.76 24.59 -26.07
C GLN A 211 -0.42 25.13 -24.67
N TYR A 212 -0.21 26.42 -24.51
CA TYR A 212 0.14 27.03 -23.23
C TYR A 212 -1.01 26.96 -22.22
N ASN A 213 -2.27 27.09 -22.64
CA ASN A 213 -3.41 26.82 -21.77
C ASN A 213 -3.42 25.34 -21.32
N GLY A 214 -3.15 24.39 -22.22
CA GLY A 214 -3.01 22.98 -21.85
C GLY A 214 -1.88 22.74 -20.84
N GLN A 215 -0.73 23.39 -21.02
CA GLN A 215 0.39 23.30 -20.09
C GLN A 215 0.08 23.95 -18.73
N LEU A 216 -0.62 25.08 -18.69
CA LEU A 216 -1.13 25.68 -17.46
C LEU A 216 -2.10 24.74 -16.74
N GLY A 217 -2.94 24.02 -17.49
CA GLY A 217 -3.75 22.92 -16.94
C GLY A 217 -2.90 21.88 -16.20
N THR A 218 -1.81 21.42 -16.81
CA THR A 218 -0.85 20.50 -16.18
C THR A 218 -0.17 21.09 -14.95
N VAL A 219 0.17 22.39 -14.98
CA VAL A 219 0.76 23.09 -13.84
C VAL A 219 -0.20 23.10 -12.65
N TYR A 220 -1.44 23.57 -12.84
CA TYR A 220 -2.41 23.61 -11.74
C TYR A 220 -2.81 22.21 -11.25
N GLN A 221 -2.76 21.19 -12.11
CA GLN A 221 -2.89 19.79 -11.69
C GLN A 221 -1.76 19.39 -10.72
N SER A 222 -0.51 19.74 -11.03
CA SER A 222 0.63 19.45 -10.14
C SER A 222 0.60 20.22 -8.81
N ILE A 223 -0.03 21.39 -8.78
CA ILE A 223 -0.26 22.18 -7.55
C ILE A 223 -1.42 21.62 -6.72
N GLY A 224 -2.34 20.85 -7.33
CA GLY A 224 -3.54 20.34 -6.68
C GLY A 224 -4.77 21.25 -6.85
N GLU A 225 -4.67 22.34 -7.61
CA GLU A 225 -5.80 23.23 -7.93
C GLU A 225 -6.60 22.69 -9.12
N TYR A 226 -7.29 21.56 -8.92
CA TYR A 226 -7.95 20.81 -9.99
C TYR A 226 -9.02 21.61 -10.76
N LEU A 227 -9.80 22.45 -10.08
CA LEU A 227 -10.81 23.29 -10.74
C LEU A 227 -10.16 24.31 -11.68
N LYS A 228 -9.06 24.97 -11.27
CA LYS A 228 -8.33 25.88 -12.17
C LYS A 228 -7.73 25.12 -13.33
N ALA A 229 -7.14 23.94 -13.09
CA ALA A 229 -6.62 23.09 -14.15
C ALA A 229 -7.67 22.77 -15.22
N ILE A 230 -8.89 22.41 -14.80
CA ILE A 230 -10.02 22.17 -15.72
C ILE A 230 -10.33 23.41 -16.55
N THR A 231 -10.43 24.61 -15.94
CA THR A 231 -10.71 25.84 -16.70
C THR A 231 -9.68 26.14 -17.78
N PHE A 232 -8.40 25.85 -17.53
CA PHE A 232 -7.33 26.04 -18.52
C PHE A 232 -7.40 24.98 -19.63
N TYR A 233 -7.73 23.72 -19.31
CA TYR A 233 -7.99 22.71 -20.34
C TYR A 233 -9.22 23.03 -21.18
N GLU A 234 -10.30 23.57 -20.60
CA GLU A 234 -11.49 24.03 -21.33
C GLU A 234 -11.17 25.17 -22.29
N ARG A 235 -10.35 26.15 -21.86
CA ARG A 235 -9.85 27.21 -22.76
C ARG A 235 -9.05 26.64 -23.93
N ALA A 236 -8.19 25.65 -23.67
CA ALA A 236 -7.45 24.98 -24.73
C ALA A 236 -8.38 24.24 -25.70
N ILE A 237 -9.38 23.53 -25.18
CA ILE A 237 -10.42 22.83 -25.95
C ILE A 237 -11.16 23.79 -26.88
N ASP A 238 -11.59 24.96 -26.37
CA ASP A 238 -12.33 25.95 -27.15
C ASP A 238 -11.51 26.51 -28.31
N ILE A 239 -10.20 26.68 -28.11
CA ILE A 239 -9.29 27.11 -29.19
C ILE A 239 -9.08 25.97 -30.19
N TYR A 240 -8.78 24.75 -29.73
CA TYR A 240 -8.55 23.59 -30.62
C TYR A 240 -9.76 23.24 -31.48
N LYS A 241 -11.00 23.44 -30.98
CA LYS A 241 -12.24 23.28 -31.74
C LYS A 241 -12.38 24.30 -32.87
N LYS A 242 -11.86 25.52 -32.69
CA LYS A 242 -11.97 26.63 -33.65
C LYS A 242 -10.83 26.67 -34.68
N MET A 243 -9.79 25.86 -34.49
CA MET A 243 -8.67 25.75 -35.45
C MET A 243 -9.11 25.02 -36.73
N SER A 244 -8.50 25.38 -37.87
CA SER A 244 -8.72 24.72 -39.15
C SER A 244 -7.38 24.24 -39.75
N PRO A 245 -7.13 22.91 -39.84
CA PRO A 245 -7.99 21.83 -39.37
C PRO A 245 -8.03 21.72 -37.83
N PRO A 246 -9.12 21.20 -37.24
CA PRO A 246 -9.18 20.97 -35.80
C PRO A 246 -8.10 19.99 -35.35
N SER A 247 -7.40 20.33 -34.27
CA SER A 247 -6.33 19.48 -33.72
C SER A 247 -6.93 18.34 -32.88
N GLN A 248 -7.52 17.34 -33.54
CA GLN A 248 -8.31 16.27 -32.91
C GLN A 248 -7.55 15.54 -31.78
N LEU A 249 -6.26 15.25 -31.95
CA LEU A 249 -5.47 14.55 -30.92
C LEU A 249 -5.21 15.41 -29.68
N ASN A 250 -4.93 16.69 -29.86
CA ASN A 250 -4.77 17.61 -28.72
C ASN A 250 -6.10 17.83 -27.99
N LEU A 251 -7.21 17.89 -28.73
CA LEU A 251 -8.55 17.94 -28.14
C LEU A 251 -8.83 16.70 -27.28
N ALA A 252 -8.53 15.50 -27.79
CA ALA A 252 -8.66 14.26 -27.03
C ALA A 252 -7.76 14.26 -25.78
N SER A 253 -6.51 14.74 -25.89
CA SER A 253 -5.60 14.85 -24.75
C SER A 253 -6.16 15.76 -23.63
N CYS A 254 -6.73 16.92 -23.98
CA CYS A 254 -7.39 17.79 -22.99
C CYS A 254 -8.57 17.10 -22.30
N TYR A 255 -9.45 16.43 -23.05
CA TYR A 255 -10.55 15.65 -22.46
C TYR A 255 -10.06 14.52 -21.57
N ASN A 256 -8.98 13.84 -21.96
CA ASN A 256 -8.38 12.80 -21.14
C ASN A 256 -7.82 13.34 -19.82
N ASN A 257 -7.15 14.50 -19.84
CA ASN A 257 -6.62 15.13 -18.63
C ASN A 257 -7.73 15.61 -17.70
N ILE A 258 -8.78 16.24 -18.25
CA ILE A 258 -9.99 16.59 -17.49
C ILE A 258 -10.63 15.34 -16.86
N GLY A 259 -10.71 14.23 -17.60
CA GLY A 259 -11.21 12.96 -17.09
C GLY A 259 -10.40 12.44 -15.90
N SER A 260 -9.07 12.52 -15.97
CA SER A 260 -8.20 12.15 -14.86
C SER A 260 -8.40 13.06 -13.64
N LEU A 261 -8.55 14.37 -13.84
CA LEU A 261 -8.84 15.31 -12.75
C LEU A 261 -10.18 15.02 -12.07
N TYR A 262 -11.24 14.76 -12.83
CA TYR A 262 -12.52 14.38 -12.23
C TYR A 262 -12.44 13.05 -11.47
N ARG A 263 -11.67 12.08 -11.98
CA ARG A 263 -11.43 10.82 -11.26
C ARG A 263 -10.71 11.07 -9.94
N ASP A 264 -9.68 11.92 -9.94
CA ASP A 264 -8.90 12.24 -8.74
C ASP A 264 -9.75 13.03 -7.70
N MET A 265 -10.76 13.77 -8.15
CA MET A 265 -11.78 14.40 -7.29
C MET A 265 -12.91 13.47 -6.83
N GLY A 266 -12.96 12.21 -7.31
CA GLY A 266 -14.05 11.27 -7.01
C GLY A 266 -15.34 11.50 -7.83
N GLU A 267 -15.33 12.42 -8.79
CA GLU A 267 -16.45 12.75 -9.68
C GLU A 267 -16.52 11.77 -10.87
N TYR A 268 -16.71 10.48 -10.58
CA TYR A 268 -16.52 9.39 -11.55
C TYR A 268 -17.42 9.48 -12.80
N SER A 269 -18.63 10.01 -12.69
CA SER A 269 -19.54 10.19 -13.83
C SER A 269 -19.00 11.22 -14.85
N LYS A 270 -18.48 12.35 -14.36
CA LYS A 270 -17.83 13.38 -15.20
C LYS A 270 -16.51 12.88 -15.78
N ALA A 271 -15.76 12.10 -15.00
CA ALA A 271 -14.53 11.44 -15.45
C ALA A 271 -14.80 10.52 -16.64
N LEU A 272 -15.81 9.65 -16.51
CA LEU A 272 -16.20 8.72 -17.55
C LEU A 272 -16.64 9.46 -18.82
N SER A 273 -17.52 10.45 -18.71
CA SER A 273 -17.98 11.26 -19.84
C SER A 273 -16.81 11.92 -20.59
N SER A 274 -15.82 12.45 -19.85
CA SER A 274 -14.64 13.09 -20.44
C SER A 274 -13.72 12.07 -21.14
N HIS A 275 -13.48 10.91 -20.52
CA HIS A 275 -12.67 9.85 -21.14
C HIS A 275 -13.35 9.21 -22.36
N GLU A 276 -14.67 9.03 -22.34
CA GLU A 276 -15.46 8.54 -23.47
C GLU A 276 -15.42 9.52 -24.65
N ARG A 277 -15.53 10.83 -24.37
CA ARG A 277 -15.35 11.89 -25.37
C ARG A 277 -13.96 11.85 -26.00
N SER A 278 -12.92 11.70 -25.19
CA SER A 278 -11.53 11.51 -25.67
C SER A 278 -11.41 10.29 -26.58
N LEU A 279 -11.97 9.14 -26.16
CA LEU A 279 -11.94 7.90 -26.92
C LEU A 279 -12.70 8.01 -28.25
N GLU A 280 -13.85 8.68 -28.28
CA GLU A 280 -14.63 8.93 -29.49
C GLU A 280 -13.81 9.72 -30.53
N ILE A 281 -13.17 10.81 -30.10
CA ILE A 281 -12.31 11.62 -30.98
C ILE A 281 -11.13 10.80 -31.48
N GLN A 282 -10.46 10.02 -30.62
CA GLN A 282 -9.34 9.18 -31.01
C GLN A 282 -9.73 8.09 -32.00
N LYS A 283 -10.91 7.48 -31.87
CA LYS A 283 -11.40 6.47 -32.82
C LYS A 283 -11.63 7.02 -34.23
N ILE A 284 -11.98 8.30 -34.34
CA ILE A 284 -12.13 8.98 -35.62
C ILE A 284 -10.77 9.38 -36.19
N ALA A 285 -9.86 9.87 -35.32
CA ALA A 285 -8.57 10.42 -35.72
C ALA A 285 -7.49 9.36 -36.01
N LEU A 286 -7.60 8.16 -35.42
CA LEU A 286 -6.53 7.17 -35.40
C LEU A 286 -6.97 5.81 -35.96
N PRO A 287 -6.03 4.99 -36.45
CA PRO A 287 -6.32 3.61 -36.85
C PRO A 287 -6.92 2.77 -35.70
N PRO A 288 -7.73 1.72 -35.99
CA PRO A 288 -8.46 0.94 -34.98
C PRO A 288 -7.61 0.28 -33.88
N ASN A 289 -6.32 0.05 -34.13
CA ASN A 289 -5.38 -0.56 -33.19
C ASN A 289 -4.27 0.41 -32.75
N HIS A 290 -4.49 1.73 -32.83
CA HIS A 290 -3.47 2.68 -32.40
C HIS A 290 -3.21 2.59 -30.88
N PRO A 291 -1.94 2.65 -30.42
CA PRO A 291 -1.60 2.57 -28.99
C PRO A 291 -2.34 3.56 -28.09
N ASP A 292 -2.65 4.77 -28.55
CA ASP A 292 -3.39 5.77 -27.75
C ASP A 292 -4.80 5.29 -27.33
N LEU A 293 -5.44 4.43 -28.12
CA LEU A 293 -6.71 3.82 -27.76
C LEU A 293 -6.55 2.92 -26.53
N THR A 294 -5.37 2.31 -26.32
CA THR A 294 -5.07 1.48 -25.14
C THR A 294 -5.08 2.30 -23.87
N SER A 295 -4.53 3.51 -23.90
CA SER A 295 -4.50 4.45 -22.77
C SER A 295 -5.91 4.92 -22.42
N SER A 296 -6.73 5.24 -23.42
CA SER A 296 -8.13 5.62 -23.22
C SER A 296 -8.95 4.49 -22.60
N TYR A 297 -8.85 3.26 -23.11
CA TYR A 297 -9.52 2.10 -22.50
C TYR A 297 -9.01 1.81 -21.08
N ASN A 298 -7.72 1.98 -20.82
CA ASN A 298 -7.14 1.81 -19.49
C ASN A 298 -7.69 2.85 -18.50
N ASN A 299 -7.77 4.11 -18.89
CA ASN A 299 -8.31 5.18 -18.04
C ASN A 299 -9.80 4.97 -17.72
N ILE A 300 -10.61 4.59 -18.73
CA ILE A 300 -12.01 4.22 -18.53
C ILE A 300 -12.13 3.01 -17.58
N ALA A 301 -11.26 2.01 -17.74
CA ALA A 301 -11.25 0.83 -16.87
C ALA A 301 -10.92 1.19 -15.41
N VAL A 302 -9.97 2.11 -15.16
CA VAL A 302 -9.66 2.61 -13.81
C VAL A 302 -10.86 3.32 -13.20
N VAL A 303 -11.60 4.14 -13.97
CA VAL A 303 -12.82 4.80 -13.46
C VAL A 303 -13.87 3.78 -13.05
N TYR A 304 -14.16 2.78 -13.92
CA TYR A 304 -15.09 1.71 -13.55
C TYR A 304 -14.62 0.90 -12.35
N TYR A 305 -13.31 0.64 -12.24
CA TYR A 305 -12.73 -0.05 -11.09
C TYR A 305 -12.97 0.73 -9.79
N ASN A 306 -12.71 2.04 -9.79
CA ASN A 306 -12.93 2.90 -8.61
C ASN A 306 -14.41 3.01 -8.23
N MET A 307 -15.33 2.83 -9.18
CA MET A 307 -16.77 2.77 -8.92
C MET A 307 -17.23 1.41 -8.38
N GLY A 308 -16.37 0.39 -8.31
CA GLY A 308 -16.74 -0.99 -7.97
C GLY A 308 -17.42 -1.75 -9.13
N GLU A 309 -17.47 -1.17 -10.33
CA GLU A 309 -18.08 -1.74 -11.53
C GLU A 309 -17.10 -2.69 -12.25
N TYR A 310 -16.66 -3.73 -11.53
CA TYR A 310 -15.55 -4.59 -11.92
C TYR A 310 -15.75 -5.28 -13.28
N SER A 311 -16.98 -5.69 -13.62
CA SER A 311 -17.26 -6.32 -14.92
C SER A 311 -17.02 -5.37 -16.12
N LYS A 312 -17.36 -4.08 -15.96
CA LYS A 312 -17.12 -3.03 -16.97
C LYS A 312 -15.63 -2.67 -17.04
N ALA A 313 -14.97 -2.59 -15.89
CA ALA A 313 -13.52 -2.40 -15.81
C ALA A 313 -12.76 -3.52 -16.54
N LEU A 314 -13.10 -4.78 -16.26
CA LEU A 314 -12.52 -5.96 -16.90
C LEU A 314 -12.69 -5.93 -18.42
N SER A 315 -13.89 -5.57 -18.89
CA SER A 315 -14.19 -5.45 -20.31
C SER A 315 -13.29 -4.41 -21.00
N SER A 316 -13.10 -3.26 -20.37
CA SER A 316 -12.23 -2.18 -20.87
C SER A 316 -10.75 -2.57 -20.84
N TYR A 317 -10.25 -3.17 -19.75
CA TYR A 317 -8.87 -3.67 -19.70
C TYR A 317 -8.61 -4.77 -20.73
N LYS A 318 -9.55 -5.70 -20.96
CA LYS A 318 -9.44 -6.73 -22.00
C LYS A 318 -9.35 -6.13 -23.41
N ARG A 319 -10.09 -5.05 -23.69
CA ARG A 319 -9.97 -4.31 -24.97
C ARG A 319 -8.58 -3.67 -25.12
N SER A 320 -8.08 -3.03 -24.05
CA SER A 320 -6.72 -2.47 -24.03
C SER A 320 -5.65 -3.55 -24.27
N LEU A 321 -5.74 -4.69 -23.57
CA LEU A 321 -4.83 -5.82 -23.74
C LEU A 321 -4.88 -6.39 -25.17
N LYS A 322 -6.08 -6.48 -25.79
CA LYS A 322 -6.23 -6.97 -27.16
C LYS A 322 -5.43 -6.13 -28.15
N ILE A 323 -5.52 -4.80 -28.05
CA ILE A 323 -4.76 -3.89 -28.92
C ILE A 323 -3.27 -4.03 -28.64
N ARG A 324 -2.84 -4.03 -27.37
CA ARG A 324 -1.42 -4.20 -26.99
C ARG A 324 -0.81 -5.51 -27.51
N LYS A 325 -1.56 -6.61 -27.51
CA LYS A 325 -1.11 -7.90 -28.08
C LYS A 325 -0.87 -7.84 -29.59
N ILE A 326 -1.56 -6.96 -30.30
CA ILE A 326 -1.41 -6.77 -31.75
C ILE A 326 -0.22 -5.83 -32.03
N THR A 327 -0.06 -4.77 -31.22
CA THR A 327 0.91 -3.70 -31.48
C THR A 327 2.28 -3.92 -30.87
N LEU A 328 2.40 -4.74 -29.82
CA LEU A 328 3.63 -4.92 -29.06
C LEU A 328 4.18 -6.35 -29.17
N PRO A 329 5.51 -6.53 -29.06
CA PRO A 329 6.11 -7.85 -28.95
C PRO A 329 5.54 -8.66 -27.77
N PRO A 330 5.51 -10.02 -27.84
CA PRO A 330 4.87 -10.86 -26.82
C PRO A 330 5.36 -10.69 -25.38
N ASN A 331 6.61 -10.23 -25.19
CA ASN A 331 7.24 -10.06 -23.88
C ASN A 331 7.44 -8.56 -23.52
N HIS A 332 6.70 -7.65 -24.15
CA HIS A 332 6.80 -6.22 -23.83
C HIS A 332 6.29 -5.93 -22.41
N PRO A 333 6.98 -5.11 -21.60
CA PRO A 333 6.58 -4.80 -20.22
C PRO A 333 5.13 -4.30 -20.05
N ASP A 334 4.61 -3.52 -21.00
CA ASP A 334 3.21 -3.06 -20.97
C ASP A 334 2.17 -4.20 -21.00
N LEU A 335 2.51 -5.36 -21.55
CA LEU A 335 1.66 -6.55 -21.48
C LEU A 335 1.59 -7.07 -20.04
N ALA A 336 2.71 -7.09 -19.32
CA ALA A 336 2.73 -7.44 -17.90
C ALA A 336 1.86 -6.47 -17.07
N GLY A 337 1.98 -5.16 -17.29
CA GLY A 337 1.11 -4.17 -16.65
C GLY A 337 -0.38 -4.39 -16.94
N SER A 338 -0.72 -4.80 -18.16
CA SER A 338 -2.10 -5.12 -18.54
C SER A 338 -2.64 -6.36 -17.81
N TYR A 339 -1.82 -7.41 -17.69
CA TYR A 339 -2.17 -8.62 -16.95
C TYR A 339 -2.28 -8.35 -15.44
N ASN A 340 -1.42 -7.50 -14.87
CA ASN A 340 -1.55 -7.06 -13.48
C ASN A 340 -2.87 -6.32 -13.23
N ASN A 341 -3.26 -5.39 -14.11
CA ASN A 341 -4.53 -4.67 -13.98
C ASN A 341 -5.73 -5.63 -14.05
N ILE A 342 -5.71 -6.61 -14.96
CA ILE A 342 -6.76 -7.63 -15.07
C ILE A 342 -6.77 -8.54 -13.82
N GLY A 343 -5.60 -8.95 -13.33
CA GLY A 343 -5.46 -9.73 -12.11
C GLY A 343 -6.06 -9.02 -10.90
N LEU A 344 -5.83 -7.70 -10.79
CA LEU A 344 -6.41 -6.87 -9.74
C LEU A 344 -7.94 -6.82 -9.82
N VAL A 345 -8.51 -6.71 -11.02
CA VAL A 345 -9.98 -6.75 -11.16
C VAL A 345 -10.54 -8.12 -10.75
N TYR A 346 -9.95 -9.22 -11.21
CA TYR A 346 -10.40 -10.56 -10.80
C TYR A 346 -10.26 -10.80 -9.29
N HIS A 347 -9.19 -10.28 -8.67
CA HIS A 347 -8.98 -10.36 -7.23
C HIS A 347 -10.12 -9.69 -6.46
N ASN A 348 -10.51 -8.48 -6.85
CA ASN A 348 -11.63 -7.76 -6.21
C ASN A 348 -13.01 -8.37 -6.52
N MET A 349 -13.14 -9.15 -7.59
CA MET A 349 -14.33 -9.95 -7.86
C MET A 349 -14.39 -11.26 -7.06
N GLY A 350 -13.35 -11.58 -6.28
CA GLY A 350 -13.21 -12.87 -5.59
C GLY A 350 -12.85 -14.04 -6.51
N GLU A 351 -12.56 -13.80 -7.78
CA GLU A 351 -12.18 -14.84 -8.75
C GLU A 351 -10.67 -15.16 -8.67
N TYR A 352 -10.21 -15.61 -7.49
CA TYR A 352 -8.79 -15.72 -7.14
C TYR A 352 -7.97 -16.59 -8.11
N SER A 353 -8.52 -17.67 -8.64
CA SER A 353 -7.81 -18.52 -9.61
C SER A 353 -7.52 -17.79 -10.93
N LYS A 354 -8.46 -16.97 -11.42
CA LYS A 354 -8.25 -16.18 -12.65
C LYS A 354 -7.30 -15.00 -12.41
N ALA A 355 -7.35 -14.42 -11.21
CA ALA A 355 -6.40 -13.42 -10.76
C ALA A 355 -4.98 -13.98 -10.73
N LEU A 356 -4.80 -15.16 -10.12
CA LEU A 356 -3.53 -15.89 -10.09
C LEU A 356 -2.97 -16.11 -11.49
N SER A 357 -3.74 -16.69 -12.41
CA SER A 357 -3.28 -16.91 -13.80
C SER A 357 -2.85 -15.61 -14.50
N SER A 358 -3.52 -14.49 -14.20
CA SER A 358 -3.16 -13.18 -14.76
C SER A 358 -1.83 -12.67 -14.17
N TYR A 359 -1.66 -12.77 -12.85
CA TYR A 359 -0.42 -12.37 -12.19
C TYR A 359 0.77 -13.26 -12.57
N GLU A 360 0.57 -14.57 -12.71
CA GLU A 360 1.60 -15.49 -13.20
C GLU A 360 2.06 -15.13 -14.61
N ARG A 361 1.10 -14.81 -15.51
CA ARG A 361 1.44 -14.37 -16.87
C ARG A 361 2.21 -13.04 -16.89
N SER A 362 1.87 -12.13 -15.99
CA SER A 362 2.62 -10.89 -15.79
C SER A 362 4.04 -11.16 -15.30
N LEU A 363 4.19 -12.03 -14.29
CA LEU A 363 5.48 -12.43 -13.74
C LEU A 363 6.37 -13.10 -14.79
N GLU A 364 5.83 -13.98 -15.64
CA GLU A 364 6.57 -14.60 -16.75
C GLU A 364 7.20 -13.56 -17.68
N ILE A 365 6.42 -12.57 -18.10
CA ILE A 365 6.91 -11.48 -18.97
C ILE A 365 7.98 -10.67 -18.24
N GLN A 366 7.73 -10.31 -16.98
CA GLN A 366 8.67 -9.53 -16.17
C GLN A 366 10.00 -10.23 -15.96
N LYS A 367 10.01 -11.55 -15.72
CA LYS A 367 11.23 -12.36 -15.56
C LYS A 367 12.12 -12.33 -16.81
N ILE A 368 11.53 -12.19 -17.99
CA ILE A 368 12.26 -12.08 -19.26
C ILE A 368 12.76 -10.64 -19.47
N SER A 369 11.95 -9.65 -19.14
CA SER A 369 12.23 -8.24 -19.45
C SER A 369 13.04 -7.47 -18.40
N LEU A 370 13.15 -7.99 -17.17
CA LEU A 370 13.73 -7.28 -16.03
C LEU A 370 14.88 -8.07 -15.39
N PRO A 371 15.84 -7.39 -14.74
CA PRO A 371 16.85 -8.06 -13.91
C PRO A 371 16.23 -8.93 -12.80
N PRO A 372 16.85 -10.04 -12.38
CA PRO A 372 16.30 -10.96 -11.38
C PRO A 372 15.96 -10.35 -10.02
N ASN A 373 16.60 -9.24 -9.67
CA ASN A 373 16.39 -8.49 -8.42
C ASN A 373 15.53 -7.24 -8.60
N HIS A 374 14.85 -7.07 -9.75
CA HIS A 374 14.04 -5.88 -9.98
C HIS A 374 12.84 -5.81 -9.02
N PRO A 375 12.53 -4.65 -8.40
CA PRO A 375 11.45 -4.51 -7.42
C PRO A 375 10.06 -4.95 -7.92
N ASP A 376 9.78 -4.84 -9.22
CA ASP A 376 8.50 -5.27 -9.79
C ASP A 376 8.31 -6.78 -9.75
N LEU A 377 9.38 -7.58 -9.78
CA LEU A 377 9.28 -9.02 -9.56
C LEU A 377 8.79 -9.32 -8.14
N ALA A 378 9.30 -8.59 -7.14
CA ALA A 378 8.84 -8.74 -5.76
C ALA A 378 7.36 -8.37 -5.60
N LYS A 379 6.89 -7.29 -6.25
CA LYS A 379 5.46 -6.94 -6.27
C LYS A 379 4.61 -8.06 -6.87
N SER A 380 5.03 -8.64 -7.99
CA SER A 380 4.33 -9.76 -8.62
C SER A 380 4.27 -11.00 -7.73
N TYR A 381 5.37 -11.34 -7.05
CA TYR A 381 5.39 -12.42 -6.05
C TYR A 381 4.46 -12.13 -4.85
N ASN A 382 4.38 -10.87 -4.39
CA ASN A 382 3.41 -10.48 -3.36
C ASN A 382 1.95 -10.67 -3.81
N HIS A 383 1.62 -10.26 -5.05
CA HIS A 383 0.27 -10.46 -5.58
C HIS A 383 -0.09 -11.94 -5.69
N ILE A 384 0.83 -12.77 -6.17
CA ILE A 384 0.67 -14.23 -6.24
C ILE A 384 0.50 -14.84 -4.84
N GLY A 385 1.33 -14.42 -3.87
CA GLY A 385 1.24 -14.86 -2.48
C GLY A 385 -0.13 -14.55 -1.87
N ALA A 386 -0.68 -13.35 -2.14
CA ALA A 386 -2.01 -12.97 -1.70
C ALA A 386 -3.12 -13.81 -2.35
N MET A 387 -2.96 -14.26 -3.60
CA MET A 387 -3.94 -15.14 -4.22
C MET A 387 -3.94 -16.52 -3.57
N TYR A 388 -2.75 -17.08 -3.32
CA TYR A 388 -2.64 -18.38 -2.62
C TYR A 388 -3.18 -18.31 -1.19
N ASP A 389 -2.94 -17.22 -0.45
CA ASP A 389 -3.49 -17.01 0.90
C ASP A 389 -5.02 -16.98 0.88
N ASN A 390 -5.63 -16.21 -0.03
CA ASN A 390 -7.08 -16.17 -0.19
C ASN A 390 -7.71 -17.51 -0.62
N MET A 391 -6.95 -18.40 -1.26
CA MET A 391 -7.39 -19.75 -1.62
C MET A 391 -7.11 -20.79 -0.52
N GLY A 392 -6.49 -20.40 0.60
CA GLY A 392 -6.09 -21.29 1.69
C GLY A 392 -4.84 -22.14 1.40
N GLU A 393 -4.13 -21.88 0.30
CA GLU A 393 -2.91 -22.58 -0.08
C GLU A 393 -1.68 -21.96 0.62
N TYR A 394 -1.69 -22.00 1.95
CA TYR A 394 -0.78 -21.23 2.80
C TYR A 394 0.72 -21.51 2.55
N SER A 395 1.09 -22.74 2.19
CA SER A 395 2.49 -23.09 1.89
C SER A 395 3.02 -22.39 0.64
N LYS A 396 2.21 -22.31 -0.43
CA LYS A 396 2.56 -21.60 -1.66
C LYS A 396 2.55 -20.08 -1.45
N ALA A 397 1.63 -19.59 -0.63
CA ALA A 397 1.58 -18.19 -0.22
C ALA A 397 2.87 -17.78 0.49
N LEU A 398 3.31 -18.57 1.48
CA LEU A 398 4.54 -18.32 2.23
C LEU A 398 5.75 -18.29 1.32
N SER A 399 5.91 -19.30 0.46
CA SER A 399 7.02 -19.37 -0.50
C SER A 399 7.07 -18.13 -1.43
N SER A 400 5.91 -17.66 -1.88
CA SER A 400 5.82 -16.47 -2.73
C SER A 400 6.20 -15.19 -1.98
N TYR A 401 5.72 -15.01 -0.74
CA TYR A 401 6.09 -13.86 0.09
C TYR A 401 7.57 -13.88 0.49
N GLU A 402 8.14 -15.04 0.81
CA GLU A 402 9.57 -15.17 1.11
C GLU A 402 10.43 -14.82 -0.11
N ARG A 403 10.04 -15.26 -1.31
CA ARG A 403 10.74 -14.91 -2.55
C ARG A 403 10.69 -13.40 -2.83
N SER A 404 9.54 -12.78 -2.60
CA SER A 404 9.41 -11.31 -2.69
C SER A 404 10.34 -10.60 -1.70
N LEU A 405 10.38 -11.06 -0.45
CA LEU A 405 11.25 -10.50 0.59
C LEU A 405 12.74 -10.66 0.26
N GLU A 406 13.15 -11.81 -0.29
CA GLU A 406 14.52 -12.07 -0.73
C GLU A 406 14.96 -11.08 -1.83
N ILE A 407 14.12 -10.89 -2.86
CA ILE A 407 14.38 -9.92 -3.93
C ILE A 407 14.55 -8.50 -3.36
N GLN A 408 13.64 -8.10 -2.46
CA GLN A 408 13.70 -6.77 -1.83
C GLN A 408 14.96 -6.59 -0.98
N LYS A 409 15.43 -7.63 -0.27
CA LYS A 409 16.65 -7.57 0.55
C LYS A 409 17.89 -7.28 -0.28
N ILE A 410 17.92 -7.75 -1.53
CA ILE A 410 19.01 -7.50 -2.47
C ILE A 410 18.88 -6.10 -3.09
N ALA A 411 17.65 -5.67 -3.40
CA ALA A 411 17.39 -4.46 -4.18
C ALA A 411 17.33 -3.16 -3.37
N LEU A 412 17.08 -3.22 -2.06
CA LEU A 412 16.74 -2.06 -1.23
C LEU A 412 17.67 -1.94 -0.02
N PRO A 413 17.94 -0.70 0.45
CA PRO A 413 18.72 -0.48 1.66
C PRO A 413 18.01 -1.06 2.90
N PRO A 414 18.74 -1.41 3.97
CA PRO A 414 18.15 -1.90 5.21
C PRO A 414 17.03 -0.97 5.73
N ASN A 415 15.98 -1.54 6.31
CA ASN A 415 14.81 -0.83 6.85
C ASN A 415 14.01 0.01 5.83
N HIS A 416 14.15 -0.23 4.54
CA HIS A 416 13.27 0.35 3.54
C HIS A 416 11.78 0.03 3.84
N PRO A 417 10.83 0.98 3.69
CA PRO A 417 9.41 0.78 4.03
C PRO A 417 8.74 -0.45 3.40
N HIS A 418 9.20 -0.88 2.22
CA HIS A 418 8.70 -2.10 1.56
C HIS A 418 8.91 -3.38 2.41
N PHE A 419 9.95 -3.44 3.25
CA PHE A 419 10.13 -4.56 4.16
C PHE A 419 8.99 -4.65 5.17
N ALA A 420 8.49 -3.51 5.65
CA ALA A 420 7.35 -3.50 6.56
C ALA A 420 6.11 -4.13 5.92
N GLN A 421 5.86 -3.88 4.64
CA GLN A 421 4.75 -4.51 3.91
C GLN A 421 4.94 -6.03 3.79
N SER A 422 6.14 -6.47 3.43
CA SER A 422 6.45 -7.90 3.28
C SER A 422 6.28 -8.66 4.60
N TYR A 423 6.82 -8.11 5.71
CA TYR A 423 6.61 -8.68 7.04
C TYR A 423 5.15 -8.63 7.50
N HIS A 424 4.40 -7.58 7.13
CA HIS A 424 2.98 -7.50 7.41
C HIS A 424 2.20 -8.63 6.69
N ASN A 425 2.44 -8.86 5.40
CA ASN A 425 1.78 -9.93 4.64
C ASN A 425 2.10 -11.32 5.21
N ILE A 426 3.37 -11.56 5.59
CA ILE A 426 3.77 -12.82 6.25
C ILE A 426 3.11 -12.97 7.62
N GLY A 427 3.01 -11.88 8.40
CA GLY A 427 2.30 -11.88 9.68
C GLY A 427 0.81 -12.19 9.54
N LEU A 428 0.17 -11.66 8.50
CA LEU A 428 -1.22 -11.94 8.16
C LEU A 428 -1.42 -13.41 7.82
N LEU A 429 -0.54 -13.96 6.96
CA LEU A 429 -0.56 -15.37 6.60
C LEU A 429 -0.44 -16.29 7.83
N TYR A 430 0.53 -16.04 8.70
CA TYR A 430 0.66 -16.83 9.94
C TYR A 430 -0.54 -16.68 10.86
N ASN A 431 -1.17 -15.50 10.92
CA ASN A 431 -2.40 -15.30 11.68
C ASN A 431 -3.60 -16.08 11.09
N ASN A 432 -3.66 -16.23 9.77
CA ASN A 432 -4.67 -17.05 9.08
C ASN A 432 -4.44 -18.54 9.34
N MET A 433 -3.17 -18.97 9.42
CA MET A 433 -2.79 -20.34 9.79
C MET A 433 -3.00 -20.68 11.28
N GLY A 434 -3.33 -19.70 12.14
CA GLY A 434 -3.40 -19.89 13.60
C GLY A 434 -2.02 -19.94 14.29
N GLU A 435 -0.94 -19.67 13.56
CA GLU A 435 0.45 -19.68 14.03
C GLU A 435 0.79 -18.34 14.72
N TYR A 436 0.05 -18.03 15.78
CA TYR A 436 0.05 -16.71 16.42
C TYR A 436 1.44 -16.19 16.87
N PRO A 437 2.36 -17.01 17.43
CA PRO A 437 3.69 -16.54 17.79
C PRO A 437 4.52 -16.05 16.58
N LYS A 438 4.42 -16.75 15.44
CA LYS A 438 5.11 -16.36 14.19
C LYS A 438 4.49 -15.10 13.58
N ALA A 439 3.16 -14.99 13.68
CA ALA A 439 2.43 -13.79 13.28
C ALA A 439 2.87 -12.55 14.07
N LEU A 440 2.96 -12.65 15.41
CA LEU A 440 3.43 -11.57 16.27
C LEU A 440 4.84 -11.14 15.90
N SER A 441 5.79 -12.07 15.79
CA SER A 441 7.17 -11.77 15.40
C SER A 441 7.26 -10.99 14.08
N SER A 442 6.48 -11.41 13.08
CA SER A 442 6.43 -10.74 11.77
C SER A 442 5.81 -9.35 11.86
N TYR A 443 4.69 -9.19 12.56
CA TYR A 443 4.05 -7.89 12.74
C TYR A 443 4.88 -6.91 13.59
N GLU A 444 5.57 -7.39 14.62
CA GLU A 444 6.47 -6.58 15.44
C GLU A 444 7.64 -6.06 14.60
N ARG A 445 8.23 -6.90 13.74
CA ARG A 445 9.27 -6.46 12.81
C ARG A 445 8.77 -5.42 11.81
N SER A 446 7.56 -5.61 11.28
CA SER A 446 6.89 -4.62 10.42
C SER A 446 6.69 -3.28 11.15
N LEU A 447 6.21 -3.32 12.40
CA LEU A 447 6.00 -2.15 13.24
C LEU A 447 7.30 -1.42 13.56
N GLU A 448 8.38 -2.14 13.86
CA GLU A 448 9.71 -1.57 14.12
C GLU A 448 10.21 -0.75 12.93
N ILE A 449 10.12 -1.31 11.71
CA ILE A 449 10.51 -0.62 10.48
C ILE A 449 9.64 0.63 10.26
N LYS A 450 8.32 0.52 10.43
CA LYS A 450 7.41 1.67 10.30
C LYS A 450 7.71 2.78 11.30
N LYS A 451 8.06 2.45 12.56
CA LYS A 451 8.43 3.46 13.57
C LYS A 451 9.69 4.24 13.20
N ILE A 452 10.62 3.61 12.48
CA ILE A 452 11.82 4.28 11.98
C ILE A 452 11.47 5.18 10.78
N ALA A 453 10.60 4.70 9.89
CA ALA A 453 10.30 5.36 8.62
C ALA A 453 9.23 6.46 8.70
N LEU A 454 8.35 6.43 9.71
CA LEU A 454 7.16 7.28 9.78
C LEU A 454 7.14 8.14 11.05
N PRO A 455 6.48 9.32 11.02
CA PRO A 455 6.23 10.10 12.22
C PRO A 455 5.45 9.31 13.30
N PRO A 456 5.63 9.60 14.60
CA PRO A 456 5.03 8.82 15.69
C PRO A 456 3.51 8.68 15.67
N ASN A 457 2.81 9.65 15.07
CA ASN A 457 1.35 9.69 14.96
C ASN A 457 0.85 9.33 13.54
N HIS A 458 1.67 8.70 12.71
CA HIS A 458 1.22 8.31 11.37
C HIS A 458 0.14 7.21 11.44
N PRO A 459 -0.99 7.30 10.71
CA PRO A 459 -2.08 6.32 10.74
C PRO A 459 -1.65 4.86 10.51
N ASP A 460 -0.67 4.61 9.63
CA ASP A 460 -0.13 3.27 9.38
C ASP A 460 0.45 2.56 10.61
N LEU A 461 0.89 3.32 11.63
CA LEU A 461 1.33 2.75 12.91
C LEU A 461 0.12 2.20 13.69
N ALA A 462 -1.01 2.90 13.66
CA ALA A 462 -2.25 2.45 14.27
C ALA A 462 -2.75 1.14 13.64
N GLY A 463 -2.68 1.02 12.31
CA GLY A 463 -3.00 -0.22 11.61
C GLY A 463 -2.14 -1.41 12.08
N SER A 464 -0.84 -1.19 12.29
CA SER A 464 0.04 -2.23 12.85
C SER A 464 -0.32 -2.61 14.29
N TYR A 465 -0.66 -1.64 15.15
CA TYR A 465 -1.12 -1.93 16.52
C TYR A 465 -2.43 -2.72 16.54
N ASN A 466 -3.39 -2.38 15.68
CA ASN A 466 -4.64 -3.12 15.54
C ASN A 466 -4.39 -4.58 15.11
N ASN A 467 -3.52 -4.83 14.14
CA ASN A 467 -3.21 -6.19 13.70
C ASN A 467 -2.57 -7.04 14.80
N ILE A 468 -1.63 -6.48 15.56
CA ILE A 468 -1.03 -7.17 16.73
C ILE A 468 -2.11 -7.41 17.81
N GLY A 469 -2.98 -6.44 18.05
CA GLY A 469 -4.10 -6.57 18.99
C GLY A 469 -5.05 -7.70 18.60
N ILE A 470 -5.36 -7.87 17.30
CA ILE A 470 -6.19 -8.97 16.79
C ILE A 470 -5.55 -10.32 17.13
N VAL A 471 -4.24 -10.46 16.93
CA VAL A 471 -3.53 -11.71 17.25
C VAL A 471 -3.60 -11.99 18.76
N TYR A 472 -3.35 -11.01 19.62
CA TYR A 472 -3.50 -11.20 21.07
C TYR A 472 -4.92 -11.56 21.48
N ARG A 473 -5.94 -10.96 20.85
CA ARG A 473 -7.35 -11.28 21.10
C ARG A 473 -7.64 -12.73 20.73
N LYS A 474 -7.17 -13.21 19.58
CA LYS A 474 -7.32 -14.62 19.17
C LYS A 474 -6.60 -15.60 20.11
N MET A 475 -5.51 -15.17 20.74
CA MET A 475 -4.81 -15.96 21.77
C MET A 475 -5.48 -15.91 23.16
N GLY A 476 -6.64 -15.25 23.31
CA GLY A 476 -7.31 -15.08 24.61
C GLY A 476 -6.67 -14.02 25.53
N LYS A 477 -5.65 -13.30 25.06
CA LYS A 477 -4.92 -12.27 25.85
C LYS A 477 -5.59 -10.91 25.72
N TYR A 478 -6.84 -10.80 26.14
CA TYR A 478 -7.71 -9.66 25.86
C TYR A 478 -7.20 -8.33 26.42
N SER A 479 -6.62 -8.29 27.62
CA SER A 479 -6.06 -7.06 28.20
C SER A 479 -4.90 -6.49 27.36
N LYS A 480 -4.06 -7.36 26.79
CA LYS A 480 -2.96 -6.93 25.89
C LYS A 480 -3.52 -6.40 24.56
N ALA A 481 -4.55 -7.04 24.03
CA ALA A 481 -5.23 -6.58 22.82
C ALA A 481 -5.84 -5.19 23.03
N LEU A 482 -6.54 -4.98 24.14
CA LEU A 482 -7.17 -3.71 24.49
C LEU A 482 -6.17 -2.56 24.52
N LEU A 483 -5.03 -2.73 25.21
CA LEU A 483 -3.96 -1.71 25.27
C LEU A 483 -3.44 -1.31 23.88
N LEU A 484 -3.34 -2.26 22.96
CA LEU A 484 -2.89 -2.00 21.59
C LEU A 484 -3.96 -1.27 20.77
N TYR A 485 -5.23 -1.65 20.91
CA TYR A 485 -6.34 -0.97 20.24
C TYR A 485 -6.53 0.47 20.76
N GLU A 486 -6.40 0.69 22.06
CA GLU A 486 -6.45 2.03 22.66
C GLU A 486 -5.31 2.92 22.15
N ARG A 487 -4.10 2.35 22.00
CA ARG A 487 -2.96 3.04 21.40
C ARG A 487 -3.21 3.39 19.93
N ALA A 488 -3.77 2.47 19.15
CA ALA A 488 -4.14 2.70 17.75
C ALA A 488 -5.18 3.83 17.63
N LEU A 489 -6.22 3.78 18.46
CA LEU A 489 -7.26 4.81 18.53
C LEU A 489 -6.68 6.17 18.90
N GLY A 490 -5.74 6.23 19.85
CA GLY A 490 -5.05 7.46 20.24
C GLY A 490 -4.31 8.12 19.08
N ILE A 491 -3.56 7.33 18.30
CA ILE A 491 -2.87 7.82 17.09
C ILE A 491 -3.86 8.35 16.05
N GLN A 492 -4.92 7.58 15.77
CA GLN A 492 -5.92 7.94 14.76
C GLN A 492 -6.71 9.20 15.13
N LYS A 493 -7.03 9.40 16.42
CA LYS A 493 -7.71 10.64 16.88
C LYS A 493 -6.89 11.90 16.65
N ILE A 494 -5.56 11.78 16.64
CA ILE A 494 -4.65 12.90 16.36
C ILE A 494 -4.51 13.11 14.85
N ALA A 495 -4.43 12.02 14.08
CA ALA A 495 -4.04 12.07 12.67
C ALA A 495 -5.20 12.18 11.68
N LEU A 496 -6.42 11.79 12.07
CA LEU A 496 -7.56 11.64 11.18
C LEU A 496 -8.76 12.49 11.63
N PRO A 497 -9.66 12.88 10.71
CA PRO A 497 -10.92 13.54 11.06
C PRO A 497 -11.77 12.70 12.04
N PRO A 498 -12.58 13.32 12.92
CA PRO A 498 -13.36 12.59 13.94
C PRO A 498 -14.35 11.54 13.42
N ASN A 499 -14.74 11.64 12.15
CA ASN A 499 -15.68 10.75 11.46
C ASN A 499 -14.98 9.77 10.50
N HIS A 500 -13.65 9.62 10.59
CA HIS A 500 -12.90 8.73 9.72
C HIS A 500 -13.24 7.24 10.00
N PRO A 501 -13.46 6.41 8.96
CA PRO A 501 -13.74 4.97 9.08
C PRO A 501 -12.81 4.20 10.02
N ASP A 502 -11.50 4.45 9.95
CA ASP A 502 -10.50 3.80 10.81
C ASP A 502 -10.74 3.96 12.31
N LEU A 503 -11.31 5.09 12.74
CA LEU A 503 -11.69 5.29 14.15
C LEU A 503 -12.80 4.32 14.53
N ALA A 504 -13.78 4.12 13.65
CA ALA A 504 -14.86 3.17 13.87
C ALA A 504 -14.31 1.73 13.99
N ASP A 505 -13.34 1.36 13.17
CA ASP A 505 -12.74 0.02 13.22
C ASP A 505 -12.00 -0.22 14.54
N SER A 506 -11.26 0.78 15.02
CA SER A 506 -10.62 0.71 16.34
C SER A 506 -11.64 0.61 17.48
N TYR A 507 -12.73 1.38 17.44
CA TYR A 507 -13.82 1.25 18.42
C TYR A 507 -14.49 -0.12 18.38
N ASN A 508 -14.68 -0.70 17.18
CA ASN A 508 -15.22 -2.05 17.02
C ASN A 508 -14.29 -3.11 17.63
N ASN A 509 -12.98 -2.98 17.41
CA ASN A 509 -11.99 -3.89 17.99
C ASN A 509 -11.93 -3.79 19.53
N ILE A 510 -12.04 -2.58 20.07
CA ILE A 510 -12.17 -2.34 21.52
C ILE A 510 -13.45 -2.98 22.07
N GLY A 511 -14.58 -2.79 21.38
CA GLY A 511 -15.85 -3.42 21.74
C GLY A 511 -15.75 -4.95 21.78
N ALA A 512 -15.09 -5.55 20.79
CA ALA A 512 -14.84 -6.99 20.75
C ALA A 512 -13.92 -7.46 21.88
N ALA A 513 -12.91 -6.68 22.26
CA ALA A 513 -12.06 -6.99 23.39
C ALA A 513 -12.84 -6.96 24.72
N TYR A 514 -13.64 -5.92 24.97
CA TYR A 514 -14.48 -5.83 26.16
C TYR A 514 -15.53 -6.94 26.21
N CYS A 515 -16.15 -7.27 25.08
CA CYS A 515 -17.11 -8.38 25.02
C CYS A 515 -16.47 -9.70 25.43
N ASN A 516 -15.26 -9.99 24.92
CA ASN A 516 -14.52 -11.20 25.27
C ASN A 516 -14.04 -11.22 26.74
N MET A 517 -13.93 -10.05 27.39
CA MET A 517 -13.62 -9.92 28.82
C MET A 517 -14.87 -10.00 29.71
N GLY A 518 -16.07 -10.09 29.15
CA GLY A 518 -17.34 -10.00 29.89
C GLY A 518 -17.73 -8.58 30.31
N GLU A 519 -16.99 -7.55 29.89
CA GLU A 519 -17.28 -6.14 30.20
C GLU A 519 -18.32 -5.57 29.23
N TYR A 520 -19.51 -6.18 29.20
CA TYR A 520 -20.52 -5.95 28.17
C TYR A 520 -20.97 -4.48 28.05
N SER A 521 -21.12 -3.74 29.15
CA SER A 521 -21.53 -2.32 29.11
C SER A 521 -20.53 -1.43 28.38
N LYS A 522 -19.22 -1.72 28.50
CA LYS A 522 -18.17 -1.01 27.77
C LYS A 522 -18.11 -1.45 26.31
N ALA A 523 -18.41 -2.73 26.04
CA ALA A 523 -18.53 -3.26 24.69
C ALA A 523 -19.64 -2.55 23.90
N VAL A 524 -20.85 -2.44 24.48
CA VAL A 524 -21.99 -1.71 23.88
C VAL A 524 -21.58 -0.26 23.57
N SER A 525 -21.07 0.47 24.56
CA SER A 525 -20.63 1.86 24.37
C SER A 525 -19.63 2.03 23.22
N SER A 526 -18.70 1.07 23.07
CA SER A 526 -17.69 1.11 22.02
C SER A 526 -18.27 0.81 20.64
N TYR A 527 -19.16 -0.19 20.53
CA TYR A 527 -19.84 -0.51 19.28
C TYR A 527 -20.82 0.58 18.84
N GLU A 528 -21.55 1.20 19.77
CA GLU A 528 -22.43 2.34 19.47
C GLU A 528 -21.61 3.52 18.92
N ARG A 529 -20.46 3.82 19.52
CA ARG A 529 -19.57 4.87 19.01
C ARG A 529 -19.04 4.58 17.61
N SER A 530 -18.70 3.32 17.34
CA SER A 530 -18.30 2.86 16.00
C SER A 530 -19.43 3.06 14.98
N LEU A 531 -20.66 2.67 15.35
CA LEU A 531 -21.86 2.82 14.54
C LEU A 531 -22.20 4.29 14.26
N GLU A 532 -22.08 5.19 15.24
CA GLU A 532 -22.27 6.64 15.07
C GLU A 532 -21.33 7.22 14.00
N ILE A 533 -20.04 6.88 14.06
CA ILE A 533 -19.05 7.34 13.07
C ILE A 533 -19.42 6.83 11.67
N ARG A 534 -19.77 5.55 11.54
CA ARG A 534 -20.13 4.94 10.25
C ARG A 534 -21.43 5.51 9.68
N LYS A 535 -22.41 5.89 10.52
CA LYS A 535 -23.65 6.56 10.09
C LYS A 535 -23.41 7.90 9.38
N ILE A 536 -22.32 8.59 9.72
CA ILE A 536 -21.94 9.84 9.04
C ILE A 536 -21.28 9.55 7.69
N ALA A 537 -20.49 8.48 7.60
CA ALA A 537 -19.69 8.16 6.42
C ALA A 537 -20.46 7.38 5.33
N LEU A 538 -21.47 6.60 5.70
CA LEU A 538 -22.17 5.67 4.80
C LEU A 538 -23.64 6.06 4.60
N ARG A 539 -24.19 5.69 3.43
CA ARG A 539 -25.62 5.87 3.15
C ARG A 539 -26.48 5.01 4.10
N PRO A 540 -27.71 5.43 4.45
CA PRO A 540 -28.62 4.59 5.22
C PRO A 540 -28.76 3.18 4.62
N ASN A 541 -28.78 2.15 5.47
CA ASN A 541 -28.84 0.73 5.10
C ASN A 541 -27.63 0.20 4.29
N HIS A 542 -26.47 0.84 4.38
CA HIS A 542 -25.22 0.25 3.86
C HIS A 542 -24.99 -1.15 4.47
N PRO A 543 -24.56 -2.16 3.68
CA PRO A 543 -24.39 -3.53 4.15
C PRO A 543 -23.52 -3.66 5.42
N ASP A 544 -22.45 -2.88 5.53
CA ASP A 544 -21.56 -2.83 6.70
C ASP A 544 -22.31 -2.59 8.03
N PHE A 545 -23.46 -1.92 8.02
CA PHE A 545 -24.26 -1.71 9.24
C PHE A 545 -24.76 -3.01 9.85
N ALA A 546 -25.00 -4.05 9.06
CA ALA A 546 -25.46 -5.33 9.56
C ALA A 546 -24.51 -5.92 10.61
N GLN A 547 -23.20 -5.87 10.35
CA GLN A 547 -22.20 -6.41 11.28
C GLN A 547 -22.18 -5.65 12.62
N PHE A 548 -22.36 -4.33 12.62
CA PHE A 548 -22.41 -3.55 13.86
C PHE A 548 -23.63 -3.93 14.70
N TYR A 549 -24.80 -4.01 14.08
CA TYR A 549 -26.02 -4.43 14.77
C TYR A 549 -25.95 -5.87 15.25
N HIS A 550 -25.31 -6.76 14.48
CA HIS A 550 -25.03 -8.13 14.89
C HIS A 550 -24.15 -8.17 16.16
N ASN A 551 -23.04 -7.42 16.18
CA ASN A 551 -22.15 -7.37 17.34
C ASN A 551 -22.85 -6.80 18.58
N ILE A 552 -23.64 -5.74 18.43
CA ILE A 552 -24.45 -5.18 19.53
C ILE A 552 -25.49 -6.20 20.02
N GLY A 553 -26.17 -6.88 19.10
CA GLY A 553 -27.13 -7.94 19.41
C GLY A 553 -26.51 -9.09 20.20
N ALA A 554 -25.30 -9.51 19.82
CA ALA A 554 -24.55 -10.55 20.55
C ALA A 554 -24.18 -10.12 21.97
N VAL A 555 -23.78 -8.85 22.16
CA VAL A 555 -23.52 -8.33 23.50
C VAL A 555 -24.78 -8.32 24.35
N TYR A 556 -25.91 -7.81 23.83
CA TYR A 556 -27.18 -7.82 24.57
C TYR A 556 -27.67 -9.24 24.88
N TYR A 557 -27.48 -10.19 23.96
CA TYR A 557 -27.79 -11.59 24.20
C TYR A 557 -27.00 -12.14 25.39
N ASN A 558 -25.69 -11.88 25.44
CA ASN A 558 -24.82 -12.30 26.55
C ASN A 558 -25.13 -11.59 27.87
N MET A 559 -25.77 -10.41 27.84
CA MET A 559 -26.28 -9.73 29.03
C MET A 559 -27.63 -10.28 29.51
N GLY A 560 -28.27 -11.19 28.78
CA GLY A 560 -29.65 -11.63 29.04
C GLY A 560 -30.71 -10.60 28.64
N GLU A 561 -30.32 -9.51 27.97
CA GLU A 561 -31.23 -8.47 27.47
C GLU A 561 -31.83 -8.86 26.12
N TYR A 562 -32.55 -9.98 26.11
CA TYR A 562 -33.03 -10.65 24.89
C TYR A 562 -33.88 -9.73 23.99
N SER A 563 -34.69 -8.82 24.54
CA SER A 563 -35.50 -7.89 23.72
C SER A 563 -34.65 -6.88 22.94
N LYS A 564 -33.55 -6.40 23.52
CA LYS A 564 -32.59 -5.52 22.83
C LYS A 564 -31.75 -6.29 21.83
N ALA A 565 -31.40 -7.54 22.17
CA ALA A 565 -30.72 -8.46 21.26
C ALA A 565 -31.56 -8.72 20.01
N PHE A 566 -32.85 -9.06 20.18
CA PHE A 566 -33.81 -9.24 19.10
C PHE A 566 -33.87 -8.01 18.19
N SER A 567 -34.09 -6.83 18.76
CA SER A 567 -34.20 -5.57 17.99
C SER A 567 -32.94 -5.30 17.15
N SER A 568 -31.77 -5.63 17.69
CA SER A 568 -30.49 -5.45 17.00
C SER A 568 -30.30 -6.48 15.88
N TYR A 569 -30.56 -7.76 16.15
CA TYR A 569 -30.47 -8.80 15.13
C TYR A 569 -31.50 -8.65 14.01
N GLU A 570 -32.73 -8.23 14.33
CA GLU A 570 -33.77 -7.93 13.34
C GLU A 570 -33.32 -6.82 12.40
N ARG A 571 -32.73 -5.74 12.95
CA ARG A 571 -32.19 -4.65 12.14
C ARG A 571 -31.03 -5.11 11.25
N SER A 572 -30.16 -5.97 11.76
CA SER A 572 -29.08 -6.60 10.96
C SER A 572 -29.66 -7.42 9.80
N LEU A 573 -30.67 -8.26 10.08
CA LEU A 573 -31.33 -9.10 9.09
C LEU A 573 -32.03 -8.26 8.01
N GLU A 574 -32.72 -7.18 8.37
CA GLU A 574 -33.37 -6.28 7.42
C GLU A 574 -32.38 -5.70 6.40
N ILE A 575 -31.23 -5.23 6.88
CA ILE A 575 -30.16 -4.68 6.04
C ILE A 575 -29.59 -5.76 5.12
N GLN A 576 -29.31 -6.96 5.66
CA GLN A 576 -28.80 -8.08 4.88
C GLN A 576 -29.79 -8.54 3.79
N ARG A 577 -31.10 -8.56 4.07
CA ARG A 577 -32.13 -8.94 3.09
C ARG A 577 -32.21 -7.99 1.90
N ILE A 578 -31.85 -6.72 2.10
CA ILE A 578 -31.77 -5.71 1.03
C ILE A 578 -30.47 -5.89 0.24
N ALA A 579 -29.36 -6.19 0.93
CA ALA A 579 -28.02 -6.22 0.37
C ALA A 579 -27.62 -7.54 -0.32
N LEU A 580 -28.17 -8.66 0.16
CA LEU A 580 -27.69 -10.00 -0.19
C LEU A 580 -28.76 -10.82 -0.93
N PRO A 581 -28.35 -11.79 -1.77
CA PRO A 581 -29.27 -12.75 -2.37
C PRO A 581 -30.08 -13.53 -1.30
N PRO A 582 -31.31 -13.95 -1.58
CA PRO A 582 -32.19 -14.60 -0.60
C PRO A 582 -31.64 -15.86 0.10
N ASN A 583 -30.67 -16.54 -0.51
CA ASN A 583 -30.06 -17.77 0.01
C ASN A 583 -28.61 -17.56 0.47
N HIS A 584 -28.22 -16.31 0.78
CA HIS A 584 -26.88 -16.03 1.27
C HIS A 584 -26.67 -16.60 2.69
N PRO A 585 -25.54 -17.26 3.00
CA PRO A 585 -25.28 -17.84 4.34
C PRO A 585 -25.45 -16.87 5.51
N ASP A 586 -25.04 -15.61 5.37
CA ASP A 586 -25.21 -14.59 6.42
C ASP A 586 -26.67 -14.39 6.88
N LEU A 587 -27.64 -14.57 5.95
CA LEU A 587 -29.07 -14.53 6.32
C LEU A 587 -29.42 -15.69 7.24
N ALA A 588 -28.88 -16.89 6.97
CA ALA A 588 -29.07 -18.04 7.83
C ALA A 588 -28.49 -17.81 9.23
N THR A 589 -27.29 -17.24 9.33
CA THR A 589 -26.69 -16.87 10.62
C THR A 589 -27.58 -15.90 11.40
N SER A 590 -28.13 -14.88 10.74
CA SER A 590 -29.04 -13.93 11.38
C SER A 590 -30.34 -14.60 11.86
N TYR A 591 -30.95 -15.46 11.05
CA TYR A 591 -32.11 -16.24 11.48
C TYR A 591 -31.79 -17.19 12.64
N ASN A 592 -30.62 -17.82 12.64
CA ASN A 592 -30.19 -18.68 13.72
C ASN A 592 -30.05 -17.89 15.03
N ASN A 593 -29.44 -16.71 15.00
CA ASN A 593 -29.29 -15.86 16.18
C ASN A 593 -30.64 -15.35 16.71
N ILE A 594 -31.58 -15.01 15.82
CA ILE A 594 -32.95 -14.66 16.21
C ILE A 594 -33.66 -15.88 16.83
N GLY A 595 -33.46 -17.07 16.26
CA GLY A 595 -33.95 -18.34 16.81
C GLY A 595 -33.44 -18.58 18.24
N MET A 596 -32.15 -18.34 18.49
CA MET A 596 -31.56 -18.42 19.83
C MET A 596 -32.20 -17.44 20.80
N VAL A 597 -32.44 -16.20 20.37
CA VAL A 597 -33.12 -15.20 21.21
C VAL A 597 -34.53 -15.66 21.57
N TYR A 598 -35.31 -16.17 20.62
CA TYR A 598 -36.65 -16.68 20.90
C TYR A 598 -36.66 -17.92 21.80
N ASP A 599 -35.72 -18.84 21.62
CA ASP A 599 -35.60 -20.04 22.45
C ASP A 599 -35.37 -19.66 23.92
N ASN A 600 -34.43 -18.73 24.19
CA ASN A 600 -34.17 -18.23 25.54
C ASN A 600 -35.33 -17.40 26.13
N MET A 601 -36.18 -16.81 25.29
CA MET A 601 -37.43 -16.17 25.74
C MET A 601 -38.56 -17.18 26.02
N GLY A 602 -38.37 -18.47 25.72
CA GLY A 602 -39.43 -19.50 25.80
C GLY A 602 -40.43 -19.45 24.65
N GLU A 603 -40.16 -18.67 23.60
CA GLU A 603 -41.02 -18.49 22.43
C GLU A 603 -40.72 -19.55 21.37
N TYR A 604 -40.84 -20.83 21.76
CA TYR A 604 -40.36 -21.99 21.00
C TYR A 604 -40.90 -22.07 19.57
N SER A 605 -42.16 -21.69 19.34
CA SER A 605 -42.75 -21.67 17.98
C SER A 605 -42.04 -20.70 17.03
N LYS A 606 -41.67 -19.51 17.52
CA LYS A 606 -40.93 -18.50 16.76
C LYS A 606 -39.46 -18.90 16.60
N ALA A 607 -38.88 -19.57 17.60
CA ALA A 607 -37.54 -20.14 17.53
C ALA A 607 -37.44 -21.19 16.41
N LEU A 608 -38.35 -22.17 16.39
CA LEU A 608 -38.43 -23.19 15.35
C LEU A 608 -38.60 -22.56 13.96
N SER A 609 -39.52 -21.61 13.80
CA SER A 609 -39.71 -20.92 12.51
C SER A 609 -38.44 -20.22 12.02
N SER A 610 -37.64 -19.65 12.92
CA SER A 610 -36.40 -18.96 12.58
C SER A 610 -35.30 -19.95 12.23
N TYR A 611 -35.13 -21.01 13.01
CA TYR A 611 -34.16 -22.07 12.74
C TYR A 611 -34.47 -22.85 11.46
N ASP A 612 -35.74 -23.15 11.18
CA ASP A 612 -36.15 -23.81 9.93
C ASP A 612 -35.78 -22.96 8.72
N ARG A 613 -35.97 -21.64 8.81
CA ARG A 613 -35.59 -20.72 7.73
C ARG A 613 -34.07 -20.66 7.54
N SER A 614 -33.31 -20.66 8.63
CA SER A 614 -31.83 -20.80 8.58
C SER A 614 -31.42 -22.10 7.88
N LEU A 615 -32.01 -23.22 8.28
CA LEU A 615 -31.72 -24.54 7.74
C LEU A 615 -32.07 -24.65 6.25
N GLU A 616 -33.18 -24.08 5.81
CA GLU A 616 -33.58 -24.03 4.39
C GLU A 616 -32.53 -23.30 3.54
N ILE A 617 -32.06 -22.13 4.00
CA ILE A 617 -31.03 -21.36 3.31
C ILE A 617 -29.71 -22.15 3.25
N GLN A 618 -29.27 -22.72 4.38
CA GLN A 618 -28.03 -23.48 4.45
C GLN A 618 -28.04 -24.73 3.57
N LYS A 619 -29.18 -25.44 3.47
CA LYS A 619 -29.32 -26.61 2.58
C LYS A 619 -29.11 -26.28 1.11
N ILE A 620 -29.45 -25.05 0.70
CA ILE A 620 -29.26 -24.56 -0.67
C ILE A 620 -27.81 -24.07 -0.86
N ALA A 621 -27.26 -23.38 0.14
CA ALA A 621 -25.97 -22.71 0.04
C ALA A 621 -24.75 -23.61 0.30
N LEU A 622 -24.90 -24.69 1.07
CA LEU A 622 -23.80 -25.49 1.60
C LEU A 622 -23.89 -26.96 1.16
N PRO A 623 -22.75 -27.67 1.07
CA PRO A 623 -22.74 -29.12 0.87
C PRO A 623 -23.52 -29.87 1.96
N PRO A 624 -24.12 -31.04 1.67
CA PRO A 624 -24.97 -31.78 2.62
C PRO A 624 -24.33 -32.14 3.96
N ASN A 625 -22.99 -32.28 3.99
CA ASN A 625 -22.23 -32.63 5.19
C ASN A 625 -21.51 -31.44 5.82
N HIS A 626 -21.94 -30.20 5.54
CA HIS A 626 -21.31 -29.02 6.13
C HIS A 626 -21.61 -28.91 7.64
N PRO A 627 -20.62 -28.60 8.50
CA PRO A 627 -20.83 -28.48 9.96
C PRO A 627 -21.96 -27.52 10.39
N ASP A 628 -22.17 -26.43 9.65
CA ASP A 628 -23.26 -25.48 9.93
C ASP A 628 -24.66 -26.11 9.84
N LEU A 629 -24.85 -27.09 8.94
CA LEU A 629 -26.11 -27.84 8.87
C LEU A 629 -26.33 -28.65 10.16
N ALA A 630 -25.26 -29.24 10.70
CA ALA A 630 -25.32 -29.97 11.97
C ALA A 630 -25.66 -29.03 13.13
N LEU A 631 -25.08 -27.83 13.16
CA LEU A 631 -25.42 -26.81 14.15
C LEU A 631 -26.91 -26.45 14.10
N SER A 632 -27.47 -26.22 12.90
CA SER A 632 -28.90 -25.94 12.73
C SER A 632 -29.78 -27.09 13.23
N TYR A 633 -29.46 -28.35 12.90
CA TYR A 633 -30.20 -29.49 13.45
C TYR A 633 -30.10 -29.58 14.97
N SER A 634 -28.91 -29.31 15.53
CA SER A 634 -28.70 -29.29 16.98
C SER A 634 -29.55 -28.21 17.66
N ASN A 635 -29.63 -27.00 17.08
CA ASN A 635 -30.41 -25.92 17.66
C ASN A 635 -31.91 -26.22 17.64
N ILE A 636 -32.43 -26.78 16.53
CA ILE A 636 -33.83 -27.25 16.46
C ILE A 636 -34.06 -28.38 17.46
N GLY A 637 -33.10 -29.31 17.60
CA GLY A 637 -33.14 -30.39 18.58
C GLY A 637 -33.22 -29.86 20.02
N SER A 638 -32.47 -28.79 20.33
CA SER A 638 -32.50 -28.11 21.62
C SER A 638 -33.86 -27.52 21.94
N VAL A 639 -34.52 -26.88 20.96
CA VAL A 639 -35.87 -26.36 21.16
C VAL A 639 -36.86 -27.48 21.47
N TYR A 640 -36.82 -28.60 20.74
CA TYR A 640 -37.69 -29.75 21.04
C TYR A 640 -37.36 -30.40 22.39
N HIS A 641 -36.09 -30.44 22.80
CA HIS A 641 -35.67 -30.92 24.12
C HIS A 641 -36.24 -30.03 25.22
N ASN A 642 -36.15 -28.71 25.07
CA ASN A 642 -36.75 -27.72 25.98
C ASN A 642 -38.28 -27.81 26.06
N MET A 643 -38.93 -28.23 24.97
CA MET A 643 -40.38 -28.50 24.92
C MET A 643 -40.78 -29.86 25.53
N GLY A 644 -39.83 -30.72 25.90
CA GLY A 644 -40.09 -32.10 26.35
C GLY A 644 -40.41 -33.09 25.23
N GLU A 645 -40.27 -32.71 23.96
CA GLU A 645 -40.46 -33.57 22.79
C GLU A 645 -39.21 -34.39 22.48
N TYR A 646 -38.81 -35.25 23.42
CA TYR A 646 -37.52 -35.95 23.42
C TYR A 646 -37.27 -36.81 22.18
N SER A 647 -38.29 -37.47 21.62
CA SER A 647 -38.15 -38.29 20.41
C SER A 647 -37.74 -37.47 19.17
N LYS A 648 -38.30 -36.26 19.02
CA LYS A 648 -37.92 -35.34 17.94
C LYS A 648 -36.52 -34.78 18.17
N ALA A 649 -36.20 -34.40 19.41
CA ALA A 649 -34.87 -33.91 19.79
C ALA A 649 -33.78 -34.94 19.46
N LEU A 650 -33.97 -36.20 19.87
CA LEU A 650 -33.08 -37.33 19.56
C LEU A 650 -32.82 -37.45 18.06
N SER A 651 -33.89 -37.49 17.24
CA SER A 651 -33.75 -37.63 15.78
C SER A 651 -32.92 -36.52 15.13
N LEU A 652 -33.02 -35.30 15.65
CA LEU A 652 -32.29 -34.14 15.14
C LEU A 652 -30.84 -34.11 15.63
N TYR A 653 -30.60 -34.45 16.90
CA TYR A 653 -29.25 -34.56 17.44
C TYR A 653 -28.46 -35.71 16.80
N GLU A 654 -29.08 -36.86 16.55
CA GLU A 654 -28.46 -37.98 15.84
C GLU A 654 -28.04 -37.58 14.41
N ARG A 655 -28.92 -36.85 13.70
CA ARG A 655 -28.61 -36.32 12.37
C ARG A 655 -27.45 -35.31 12.41
N SER A 656 -27.43 -34.43 13.42
CA SER A 656 -26.31 -33.51 13.65
C SER A 656 -25.00 -34.26 13.88
N LEU A 657 -25.03 -35.30 14.72
CA LEU A 657 -23.87 -36.14 15.03
C LEU A 657 -23.36 -36.88 13.78
N GLU A 658 -24.24 -37.41 12.93
CA GLU A 658 -23.87 -38.08 11.68
C GLU A 658 -23.10 -37.14 10.75
N ILE A 659 -23.61 -35.92 10.54
CA ILE A 659 -22.94 -34.91 9.72
C ILE A 659 -21.56 -34.56 10.31
N ARG A 660 -21.49 -34.31 11.63
CA ARG A 660 -20.22 -33.97 12.30
C ARG A 660 -19.19 -35.09 12.23
N LYS A 661 -19.59 -36.36 12.31
CA LYS A 661 -18.69 -37.52 12.17
C LYS A 661 -18.04 -37.60 10.79
N ILE A 662 -18.74 -37.17 9.75
CA ILE A 662 -18.22 -37.15 8.38
C ILE A 662 -17.35 -35.90 8.16
N ALA A 663 -17.76 -34.77 8.72
CA ALA A 663 -17.16 -33.46 8.44
C ALA A 663 -15.93 -33.12 9.29
N LEU A 664 -15.84 -33.67 10.51
CA LEU A 664 -14.87 -33.26 11.52
C LEU A 664 -13.93 -34.41 11.90
N PRO A 665 -12.70 -34.12 12.35
CA PRO A 665 -11.82 -35.13 12.93
C PRO A 665 -12.47 -35.83 14.13
N PRO A 666 -12.16 -37.11 14.41
CA PRO A 666 -12.80 -37.89 15.49
C PRO A 666 -12.72 -37.27 16.89
N ASN A 667 -11.72 -36.42 17.14
CA ASN A 667 -11.46 -35.80 18.43
C ASN A 667 -11.92 -34.32 18.47
N HIS A 668 -12.79 -33.90 17.55
CA HIS A 668 -13.28 -32.51 17.54
C HIS A 668 -14.27 -32.24 18.67
N SER A 669 -14.17 -31.09 19.35
CA SER A 669 -15.03 -30.72 20.49
C SER A 669 -16.54 -30.76 20.17
N ASP A 670 -16.94 -30.35 18.96
CA ASP A 670 -18.34 -30.42 18.52
C ASP A 670 -18.92 -31.85 18.50
N LEU A 671 -18.10 -32.87 18.29
CA LEU A 671 -18.55 -34.27 18.44
C LEU A 671 -18.90 -34.56 19.89
N ALA A 672 -18.07 -34.10 20.83
CA ALA A 672 -18.34 -34.23 22.25
C ALA A 672 -19.65 -33.53 22.64
N GLY A 673 -19.85 -32.27 22.19
CA GLY A 673 -21.10 -31.55 22.43
C GLY A 673 -22.34 -32.29 21.89
N SER A 674 -22.21 -32.95 20.74
CA SER A 674 -23.31 -33.76 20.17
C SER A 674 -23.64 -34.97 21.05
N TYR A 675 -22.61 -35.68 21.55
CA TYR A 675 -22.81 -36.78 22.48
C TYR A 675 -23.42 -36.31 23.80
N SER A 676 -22.96 -35.18 24.36
CA SER A 676 -23.57 -34.58 25.55
C SER A 676 -25.05 -34.27 25.33
N ASN A 677 -25.42 -33.64 24.21
CA ASN A 677 -26.81 -33.29 23.95
C ASN A 677 -27.72 -34.52 23.86
N ILE A 678 -27.27 -35.59 23.19
CA ILE A 678 -28.02 -36.86 23.14
C ILE A 678 -28.09 -37.50 24.54
N GLY A 679 -26.98 -37.47 25.29
CA GLY A 679 -26.92 -37.96 26.67
C GLY A 679 -27.94 -37.27 27.56
N SER A 680 -28.02 -35.94 27.52
CA SER A 680 -28.99 -35.13 28.27
C SER A 680 -30.45 -35.39 27.87
N VAL A 681 -30.72 -35.84 26.64
CA VAL A 681 -32.07 -36.27 26.27
C VAL A 681 -32.41 -37.62 26.92
N TYR A 682 -31.49 -38.59 26.88
CA TYR A 682 -31.70 -39.89 27.54
C TYR A 682 -31.80 -39.76 29.07
N ASP A 683 -31.00 -38.88 29.66
CA ASP A 683 -31.03 -38.57 31.10
C ASP A 683 -32.42 -38.05 31.52
N ASN A 684 -32.95 -37.07 30.78
CA ASN A 684 -34.30 -36.55 31.01
C ASN A 684 -35.43 -37.55 30.69
N MET A 685 -35.14 -38.61 29.92
CA MET A 685 -36.08 -39.71 29.67
C MET A 685 -36.00 -40.81 30.76
N GLY A 686 -35.05 -40.72 31.70
CA GLY A 686 -34.79 -41.74 32.71
C GLY A 686 -33.98 -42.94 32.21
N GLU A 687 -33.34 -42.84 31.04
CA GLU A 687 -32.47 -43.89 30.49
C GLU A 687 -30.99 -43.63 30.85
N TYR A 688 -30.71 -43.57 32.16
CA TYR A 688 -29.43 -43.12 32.73
C TYR A 688 -28.22 -43.92 32.21
N SER A 689 -28.31 -45.25 32.11
CA SER A 689 -27.24 -46.08 31.54
C SER A 689 -26.81 -45.67 30.12
N LYS A 690 -27.76 -45.27 29.26
CA LYS A 690 -27.45 -44.75 27.92
C LYS A 690 -26.86 -43.35 27.99
N ALA A 691 -27.42 -42.49 28.85
CA ALA A 691 -26.91 -41.14 29.08
C ALA A 691 -25.44 -41.16 29.53
N LEU A 692 -25.12 -41.99 30.52
CA LEU A 692 -23.78 -42.20 31.05
C LEU A 692 -22.79 -42.56 29.95
N SER A 693 -23.11 -43.57 29.12
CA SER A 693 -22.24 -44.02 28.03
C SER A 693 -21.91 -42.91 27.02
N LEU A 694 -22.85 -41.99 26.79
CA LEU A 694 -22.68 -40.85 25.88
C LEU A 694 -21.90 -39.72 26.54
N PHE A 695 -22.13 -39.45 27.83
CA PHE A 695 -21.35 -38.48 28.59
C PHE A 695 -19.88 -38.90 28.73
N GLU A 696 -19.60 -40.18 29.00
CA GLU A 696 -18.25 -40.73 29.03
C GLU A 696 -17.52 -40.55 27.69
N ARG A 697 -18.22 -40.83 26.57
CA ARG A 697 -17.68 -40.63 25.23
C ARG A 697 -17.42 -39.16 24.91
N SER A 698 -18.30 -38.26 25.35
CA SER A 698 -18.06 -36.82 25.27
C SER A 698 -16.81 -36.42 26.04
N LEU A 699 -16.66 -36.93 27.27
CA LEU A 699 -15.52 -36.63 28.13
C LEU A 699 -14.20 -37.12 27.53
N GLU A 700 -14.16 -38.31 26.96
CA GLU A 700 -12.97 -38.86 26.29
C GLU A 700 -12.50 -37.94 25.15
N ILE A 701 -13.43 -37.44 24.34
CA ILE A 701 -13.11 -36.50 23.25
C ILE A 701 -12.59 -35.17 23.83
N ARG A 702 -13.26 -34.61 24.85
CA ARG A 702 -12.85 -33.33 25.48
C ARG A 702 -11.48 -33.42 26.14
N LYS A 703 -11.12 -34.56 26.74
CA LYS A 703 -9.78 -34.83 27.30
C LYS A 703 -8.65 -34.66 26.29
N ILE A 704 -8.91 -35.03 25.04
CA ILE A 704 -7.93 -34.94 23.95
C ILE A 704 -7.97 -33.55 23.31
N ALA A 705 -9.16 -32.97 23.17
CA ALA A 705 -9.39 -31.75 22.40
C ALA A 705 -9.10 -30.45 23.16
N LEU A 706 -9.25 -30.44 24.49
CA LEU A 706 -9.28 -29.23 25.31
C LEU A 706 -8.23 -29.28 26.43
N PRO A 707 -7.70 -28.13 26.88
CA PRO A 707 -6.87 -28.06 28.08
C PRO A 707 -7.65 -28.51 29.33
N PRO A 708 -6.99 -29.09 30.35
CA PRO A 708 -7.66 -29.60 31.56
C PRO A 708 -8.54 -28.57 32.28
N ASN A 709 -8.19 -27.28 32.21
CA ASN A 709 -8.91 -26.21 32.91
C ASN A 709 -10.07 -25.60 32.08
N HIS A 710 -10.49 -26.24 30.99
CA HIS A 710 -11.58 -25.74 30.15
C HIS A 710 -12.94 -25.96 30.85
N PRO A 711 -13.87 -24.98 30.87
CA PRO A 711 -15.18 -25.11 31.51
C PRO A 711 -15.99 -26.34 31.06
N ASP A 712 -15.94 -26.66 29.77
CA ASP A 712 -16.57 -27.85 29.20
C ASP A 712 -16.07 -29.17 29.81
N PHE A 713 -14.86 -29.19 30.38
CA PHE A 713 -14.36 -30.35 31.12
C PHE A 713 -15.20 -30.56 32.39
N ALA A 714 -15.34 -29.53 33.21
CA ALA A 714 -16.16 -29.55 34.43
C ALA A 714 -17.62 -29.91 34.13
N GLN A 715 -18.19 -29.35 33.06
CA GLN A 715 -19.57 -29.67 32.65
C GLN A 715 -19.74 -31.17 32.30
N SER A 716 -18.78 -31.78 31.60
CA SER A 716 -18.86 -33.21 31.29
C SER A 716 -18.79 -34.09 32.53
N TYR A 717 -18.03 -33.70 33.54
CA TYR A 717 -18.00 -34.43 34.82
C TYR A 717 -19.30 -34.25 35.60
N ASN A 718 -19.83 -33.02 35.69
CA ASN A 718 -21.11 -32.77 36.36
C ASN A 718 -22.23 -33.62 35.74
N ASN A 719 -22.34 -33.65 34.40
CA ASN A 719 -23.33 -34.47 33.72
C ASN A 719 -23.20 -35.98 34.04
N ILE A 720 -21.97 -36.50 34.23
CA ILE A 720 -21.75 -37.91 34.62
C ILE A 720 -22.16 -38.13 36.07
N VAL A 721 -21.73 -37.23 36.98
CA VAL A 721 -22.01 -37.34 38.42
C VAL A 721 -23.51 -37.24 38.68
N ASP A 722 -24.18 -36.26 38.08
CA ASP A 722 -25.63 -36.07 38.22
C ASP A 722 -26.41 -37.30 37.72
N SER A 723 -26.02 -37.85 36.57
CA SER A 723 -26.65 -39.06 36.00
C SER A 723 -26.39 -40.31 36.85
N GLN A 724 -25.18 -40.45 37.45
CA GLN A 724 -24.84 -41.57 38.35
C GLN A 724 -25.60 -41.51 39.67
N ILE A 725 -25.69 -40.33 40.30
CA ILE A 725 -26.40 -40.16 41.57
C ILE A 725 -27.88 -40.55 41.41
N ILE A 726 -28.50 -40.17 40.30
CA ILE A 726 -29.93 -40.44 40.06
C ILE A 726 -30.19 -41.92 39.71
N ASP A 727 -29.29 -42.56 38.94
CA ASP A 727 -29.37 -44.00 38.65
C ASP A 727 -29.24 -44.84 39.94
N ASP A 728 -28.28 -44.48 40.81
CA ASP A 728 -28.02 -45.15 42.08
C ASP A 728 -29.13 -44.90 43.13
N GLU A 729 -29.73 -43.69 43.18
CA GLU A 729 -30.89 -43.37 44.03
C GLU A 729 -32.16 -44.16 43.64
N HIS A 730 -32.24 -44.62 42.39
CA HIS A 730 -33.30 -45.52 41.94
C HIS A 730 -33.02 -47.01 42.24
N GLU A 731 -31.77 -47.39 42.54
CA GLU A 731 -31.39 -48.77 42.81
C GLU A 731 -31.35 -49.19 44.30
N ASP A 732 -31.10 -48.31 45.29
CA ASP A 732 -31.28 -48.63 46.74
C ASP A 732 -31.11 -47.42 47.71
N GLU A 733 -32.05 -47.23 48.66
CA GLU A 733 -32.04 -46.12 49.66
C GLU A 733 -30.94 -46.26 50.75
N GLU A 734 -30.32 -47.43 50.93
CA GLU A 734 -29.26 -47.67 51.94
C GLU A 734 -27.82 -47.44 51.43
N LEU A 735 -27.61 -47.24 50.11
CA LEU A 735 -26.28 -47.05 49.51
C LEU A 735 -25.82 -45.58 49.47
N SER A 736 -26.73 -44.64 49.72
CA SER A 736 -26.53 -43.18 49.63
C SER A 736 -25.35 -42.66 50.46
N ASP A 737 -25.18 -43.12 51.71
CA ASP A 737 -24.14 -42.63 52.63
C ASP A 737 -22.72 -43.09 52.27
N HIS A 738 -22.58 -44.24 51.61
CA HIS A 738 -21.28 -44.75 51.18
C HIS A 738 -20.85 -44.15 49.83
N ILE A 739 -21.82 -43.81 48.98
CA ILE A 739 -21.59 -43.17 47.69
C ILE A 739 -21.26 -41.69 47.86
N HIS A 740 -21.92 -40.96 48.77
CA HIS A 740 -21.63 -39.53 49.00
C HIS A 740 -20.14 -39.28 49.34
N LYS A 741 -19.50 -40.21 50.06
CA LYS A 741 -18.05 -40.16 50.36
C LYS A 741 -17.15 -40.45 49.16
N ASN A 742 -17.61 -41.26 48.20
CA ASN A 742 -16.83 -41.69 47.04
C ASN A 742 -16.98 -40.72 45.85
N SER A 743 -18.10 -39.99 45.78
CA SER A 743 -18.28 -38.86 44.87
C SER A 743 -17.59 -37.60 45.40
N LEU A 744 -17.61 -37.33 46.72
CA LEU A 744 -16.77 -36.27 47.32
C LEU A 744 -15.27 -36.51 47.10
N SER A 745 -14.78 -37.75 47.20
CA SER A 745 -13.35 -38.03 46.95
C SER A 745 -12.94 -37.75 45.49
N LYS A 746 -13.82 -38.05 44.53
CA LYS A 746 -13.57 -37.73 43.11
C LYS A 746 -13.69 -36.24 42.80
N VAL A 747 -14.61 -35.52 43.45
CA VAL A 747 -14.71 -34.05 43.36
C VAL A 747 -13.48 -33.39 44.00
N ASN A 748 -13.02 -33.89 45.14
CA ASN A 748 -11.82 -33.40 45.82
C ASN A 748 -10.57 -33.57 44.94
N VAL A 749 -10.39 -34.73 44.30
CA VAL A 749 -9.30 -34.99 43.33
C VAL A 749 -9.33 -33.98 42.17
N VAL A 750 -10.51 -33.58 41.70
CA VAL A 750 -10.67 -32.59 40.63
C VAL A 750 -10.34 -31.17 41.12
N VAL A 751 -10.72 -30.80 42.33
CA VAL A 751 -10.31 -29.51 42.91
C VAL A 751 -8.80 -29.47 43.12
N THR A 752 -8.18 -30.60 43.50
CA THR A 752 -6.72 -30.72 43.62
C THR A 752 -6.03 -30.51 42.28
N GLU A 753 -6.52 -31.15 41.21
CA GLU A 753 -5.94 -31.05 39.86
C GLU A 753 -6.18 -29.68 39.19
N VAL A 754 -7.31 -29.02 39.47
CA VAL A 754 -7.69 -27.73 38.85
C VAL A 754 -7.14 -26.52 39.61
N THR A 755 -7.04 -26.59 40.93
CA THR A 755 -6.63 -25.45 41.78
C THR A 755 -5.21 -25.58 42.36
N GLY A 756 -4.65 -26.80 42.39
CA GLY A 756 -3.35 -27.09 43.01
C GLY A 756 -3.37 -27.12 44.54
N ILE A 757 -4.53 -27.00 45.17
CA ILE A 757 -4.75 -27.06 46.62
C ILE A 757 -4.87 -28.54 47.01
N ASP A 758 -4.06 -29.01 47.97
CA ASP A 758 -4.08 -30.43 48.36
C ASP A 758 -5.39 -30.83 49.07
N GLU A 759 -5.70 -32.12 49.06
CA GLU A 759 -6.96 -32.68 49.57
C GLU A 759 -7.18 -32.41 51.08
N ALA A 760 -6.12 -32.25 51.88
CA ALA A 760 -6.22 -31.92 53.30
C ALA A 760 -6.58 -30.43 53.50
N GLU A 761 -5.98 -29.53 52.72
CA GLU A 761 -6.23 -28.08 52.79
C GLU A 761 -7.66 -27.73 52.31
N LEU A 762 -8.20 -28.51 51.37
CA LEU A 762 -9.58 -28.39 50.89
C LEU A 762 -10.61 -28.86 51.93
N ASN A 763 -10.33 -29.95 52.65
CA ASN A 763 -11.20 -30.44 53.71
C ASN A 763 -11.26 -29.47 54.90
N ASP A 764 -10.14 -28.82 55.25
CA ASP A 764 -10.09 -27.76 56.27
C ASP A 764 -10.91 -26.51 55.88
N LEU A 765 -10.96 -26.18 54.57
CA LEU A 765 -11.77 -25.08 54.02
C LEU A 765 -13.27 -25.38 53.94
N ILE A 766 -13.64 -26.65 53.85
CA ILE A 766 -15.03 -27.13 53.85
C ILE A 766 -15.58 -27.26 55.28
N GLU A 767 -14.72 -27.54 56.28
CA GLU A 767 -15.08 -27.56 57.70
C GLU A 767 -15.24 -26.15 58.33
N LEU A 768 -14.65 -25.11 57.73
CA LEU A 768 -14.74 -23.69 58.12
C LEU A 768 -16.00 -23.01 57.57
#